data_AF-A0A5E4PR16-F1
#
_entry.id   AF-A0A5E4PR16-F1
#
_cell.length_a   1.000
_cell.length_b   1.000
_cell.length_c   1.000
_cell.angle_alpha   90.00
_cell.angle_beta   90.00
_cell.angle_gamma   90.00
#
_symmetry.space_group_name_H-M   'P 1'
#
loop_
_entity.id
_entity.type
_entity.pdbx_description
1 polymer ?
#
loop_
_entity_poly.entity_id
_entity_poly.type
_entity_poly.pdbx_seq_one_letter_code
_entity_poly.pdbx_strand_id
1 'polypeptide(L)'
;MEWEGPAKQGLYDPQNEHEACGVGFVVAIDGKRTHKIVRDAEVLAKRMEHRGACACDNDTGDGAGVLTAIPHQFYCAQLRDSHQIELPPFGKYATGIFFLDKLHHQDIEAKFQELAVSLGLKILCWRTVPTKNSSIGQVARNSEPYMRQVFVTGDLDDDSKLSRQVRNIVPDTHAHINLHTYTLEYELATVLAHNGEINTLRGNVNLMKAREGVMKSDIIGEDLKKLYPVVEPNLSDSGSADCVLEFLVQCGERTLPEAVMTMVPEAWHKDVTMLPEKRDYYMWAACAMEPWDGPALISFTDGRYIGAILDRNGLRPSRFYVTSENVLVMASEVGVYDVEPAKVIHKSRLKPGRMLLVDTEEKRIIQDVEIKSKIAKSRPHSEWLKEQITMEDIHKSVSSLNGSVNGRGDAISGLSDKRLGLFGYTIESINMLKEALGSMGNDAPLACLSKFQPLPYEYFKQLFAQVTNPPIDPFREKIVMSLMCPIGPTANILQPSAQFVHRLFLPQPILSIPDLNALKMTNHRGWKDPQHNKRSAIKQVASGRFGVTASYLAHADDLQIKMAQGAKPGEGGELPGYKVTEDIAKTRCSVPGVGLISPPPHHDIYSIEDLAELIYDLKCANPRARISVKLVSEVGVGVVASGVAKGKAEHIVISGHDGGTGASSWTGIKSAGLPWELGVAETHQDPVLRKKFAGKPEHVINYLFMLAEEVREHMASVGVRSFQELIGRTDLLKVREDNDNHKARSLNLSPILKNTLHMRPGVNIIGGSKSQDFQLEKRLDNQLIEQCRGVIEGGDSSVQVNMKITNEDRAFASTLSYHIALKYGEAGLPSDKSISITLNGSGGQSFCAFLCSGVDVTLEGDANDYVGKGLCGGKVIIYPPKCSPFESHLNVIVGNVCLYGATSGRAYFRGIASERFCVRNSGCVAVVEGVGDHGCEYMTGGTVLVLGLTGRNFAAGMSGGIAYVYDVDGSFSGKCNQEMVELLPLEKKDDLDQVQQLLQEFDQYTGSVIAKELLESWPEPAKKFVKVFPFEYQRALKQMALKQTAAPKQETNGKVDENGVVDIEEAVRDIEKDKKNLEKIIDKTR
;
A
#
# COMPACT_ATOMS: atom_id res chain seq x y z
N MET A 1 -6.65 -7.90 -37.16
CA MET A 1 -6.10 -8.79 -36.12
C MET A 1 -6.53 -8.15 -34.83
N GLU A 2 -7.39 -8.79 -34.07
CA GLU A 2 -7.87 -8.25 -32.80
C GLU A 2 -6.68 -8.15 -31.84
N TRP A 3 -6.53 -7.00 -31.18
CA TRP A 3 -5.55 -6.81 -30.12
C TRP A 3 -6.26 -6.89 -28.79
N GLU A 4 -6.14 -8.04 -28.13
CA GLU A 4 -6.23 -8.11 -26.68
C GLU A 4 -4.87 -7.71 -26.09
N GLY A 5 -4.88 -7.17 -24.86
CA GLY A 5 -3.65 -7.05 -24.08
C GLY A 5 -2.95 -8.40 -23.92
N PRO A 6 -1.62 -8.43 -23.69
CA PRO A 6 -0.84 -9.67 -23.66
C PRO A 6 -1.43 -10.71 -22.69
N ALA A 7 -2.04 -11.75 -23.24
CA ALA A 7 -2.73 -12.77 -22.46
C ALA A 7 -1.79 -13.46 -21.44
N LYS A 8 -2.32 -13.76 -20.25
CA LYS A 8 -1.62 -14.40 -19.13
C LYS A 8 -0.76 -15.59 -19.58
N GLN A 9 0.55 -15.51 -19.37
CA GLN A 9 1.52 -16.43 -19.96
C GLN A 9 2.70 -16.77 -19.04
N GLY A 10 2.81 -18.06 -18.69
CA GLY A 10 3.84 -18.51 -17.74
C GLY A 10 3.54 -17.96 -16.35
N LEU A 11 4.43 -17.12 -15.82
CA LEU A 11 4.23 -16.39 -14.56
C LEU A 11 3.73 -14.94 -14.77
N TYR A 12 3.71 -14.43 -16.01
CA TYR A 12 3.19 -13.10 -16.31
C TYR A 12 1.66 -13.11 -16.35
N ASP A 13 1.03 -12.14 -15.70
CA ASP A 13 -0.40 -11.95 -15.59
C ASP A 13 -0.71 -10.44 -15.58
N PRO A 14 -1.41 -9.90 -16.60
CA PRO A 14 -1.58 -8.45 -16.79
C PRO A 14 -2.39 -7.77 -15.67
N GLN A 15 -3.08 -8.53 -14.82
CA GLN A 15 -3.76 -8.00 -13.63
C GLN A 15 -2.79 -7.51 -12.52
N ASN A 16 -1.47 -7.59 -12.75
CA ASN A 16 -0.42 -7.02 -11.91
C ASN A 16 0.38 -5.92 -12.64
N GLU A 17 -0.17 -5.31 -13.68
CA GLU A 17 0.38 -4.08 -14.27
C GLU A 17 -0.20 -2.85 -13.54
N HIS A 18 0.65 -1.86 -13.27
CA HIS A 18 0.34 -0.72 -12.40
C HIS A 18 0.75 0.60 -13.06
N GLU A 19 -0.15 1.58 -13.08
CA GLU A 19 0.04 2.87 -13.74
C GLU A 19 0.42 3.95 -12.70
N ALA A 20 1.62 4.55 -12.80
CA ALA A 20 2.19 5.33 -11.69
C ALA A 20 2.84 6.68 -12.08
N CYS A 21 2.30 7.40 -13.06
CA CYS A 21 2.88 8.65 -13.60
C CYS A 21 2.16 9.92 -13.12
N GLY A 22 2.79 11.09 -13.31
CA GLY A 22 2.40 12.36 -12.69
C GLY A 22 0.99 12.88 -13.06
N VAL A 23 0.31 13.52 -12.09
CA VAL A 23 -1.04 14.07 -12.28
C VAL A 23 -1.13 15.54 -11.83
N GLY A 24 -1.99 16.31 -12.50
CA GLY A 24 -2.29 17.71 -12.19
C GLY A 24 -3.44 18.26 -13.02
N PHE A 25 -3.90 19.48 -12.70
CA PHE A 25 -4.89 20.22 -13.46
C PHE A 25 -4.67 21.75 -13.38
N VAL A 26 -5.20 22.46 -14.38
CA VAL A 26 -5.23 23.93 -14.46
C VAL A 26 -6.69 24.36 -14.62
N VAL A 27 -7.17 25.29 -13.78
CA VAL A 27 -8.56 25.78 -13.83
C VAL A 27 -8.64 27.30 -13.65
N ALA A 28 -9.45 27.96 -14.48
CA ALA A 28 -9.92 29.31 -14.22
C ALA A 28 -11.09 29.24 -13.22
N ILE A 29 -10.88 29.76 -12.01
CA ILE A 29 -11.82 29.72 -10.88
C ILE A 29 -13.14 30.41 -11.24
N ASP A 30 -13.13 31.41 -12.13
CA ASP A 30 -14.31 32.13 -12.58
C ASP A 30 -15.08 31.48 -13.76
N GLY A 31 -14.66 30.27 -14.17
CA GLY A 31 -15.30 29.48 -15.22
C GLY A 31 -14.96 29.91 -16.66
N LYS A 32 -14.06 30.87 -16.88
CA LYS A 32 -13.70 31.34 -18.23
C LYS A 32 -12.92 30.28 -19.03
N ARG A 33 -13.60 29.62 -19.96
CA ARG A 33 -13.00 28.74 -20.96
C ARG A 33 -12.05 29.53 -21.86
N THR A 34 -10.75 29.19 -21.86
CA THR A 34 -9.76 29.80 -22.76
C THR A 34 -8.78 28.74 -23.29
N HIS A 35 -8.24 28.97 -24.49
CA HIS A 35 -7.20 28.10 -25.06
C HIS A 35 -5.84 28.23 -24.34
N LYS A 36 -5.64 29.26 -23.48
CA LYS A 36 -4.44 29.38 -22.63
C LYS A 36 -4.33 28.15 -21.70
N ILE A 37 -5.42 27.79 -21.02
CA ILE A 37 -5.49 26.65 -20.09
C ILE A 37 -5.01 25.34 -20.72
N VAL A 38 -5.30 25.11 -22.01
CA VAL A 38 -4.87 23.91 -22.74
C VAL A 38 -3.36 23.91 -23.00
N ARG A 39 -2.77 25.07 -23.33
CA ARG A 39 -1.30 25.22 -23.45
C ARG A 39 -0.60 25.13 -22.09
N ASP A 40 -1.24 25.65 -21.05
CA ASP A 40 -0.74 25.56 -19.68
C ASP A 40 -0.68 24.11 -19.21
N ALA A 41 -1.70 23.31 -19.54
CA ALA A 41 -1.72 21.86 -19.32
C ALA A 41 -0.67 21.12 -20.17
N GLU A 42 -0.41 21.56 -21.40
CA GLU A 42 0.68 21.03 -22.26
C GLU A 42 2.07 21.27 -21.63
N VAL A 43 2.31 22.46 -21.05
CA VAL A 43 3.55 22.78 -20.32
C VAL A 43 3.65 21.96 -19.03
N LEU A 44 2.55 21.81 -18.29
CA LEU A 44 2.47 20.98 -17.08
C LEU A 44 2.82 19.52 -17.39
N ALA A 45 2.26 18.94 -18.45
CA ALA A 45 2.55 17.57 -18.86
C ALA A 45 4.03 17.36 -19.23
N LYS A 46 4.62 18.28 -20.00
CA LYS A 46 6.05 18.25 -20.38
C LYS A 46 6.96 18.31 -19.15
N ARG A 47 6.69 19.22 -18.21
CA ARG A 47 7.44 19.33 -16.93
C ARG A 47 7.19 18.19 -15.93
N MET A 48 6.51 17.13 -16.36
CA MET A 48 6.29 15.89 -15.61
C MET A 48 6.80 14.64 -16.37
N GLU A 49 7.36 14.79 -17.57
CA GLU A 49 7.93 13.71 -18.39
C GLU A 49 8.97 12.89 -17.61
N HIS A 50 9.75 13.52 -16.73
CA HIS A 50 10.74 12.88 -15.88
C HIS A 50 10.18 11.96 -14.78
N ARG A 51 8.85 11.84 -14.68
CA ARG A 51 8.13 10.83 -13.87
C ARG A 51 7.54 9.69 -14.72
N GLY A 52 7.58 9.80 -16.04
CA GLY A 52 7.27 8.71 -16.95
C GLY A 52 8.38 7.66 -16.98
N ALA A 53 8.04 6.46 -17.42
CA ALA A 53 9.00 5.56 -18.04
C ALA A 53 8.68 5.42 -19.54
N CYS A 54 9.52 4.66 -20.23
CA CYS A 54 9.39 4.37 -21.65
C CYS A 54 9.58 2.88 -21.88
N ALA A 55 8.94 2.36 -22.93
CA ALA A 55 9.11 1.01 -23.40
C ALA A 55 10.54 0.77 -23.93
N CYS A 56 10.83 -0.49 -24.24
CA CYS A 56 12.16 -0.96 -24.66
C CYS A 56 12.72 -0.41 -25.99
N ASP A 57 12.01 0.50 -26.67
CA ASP A 57 12.53 1.27 -27.80
C ASP A 57 13.10 2.65 -27.39
N ASN A 58 12.96 3.05 -26.11
CA ASN A 58 13.34 4.36 -25.55
C ASN A 58 12.70 5.56 -26.28
N ASP A 59 11.53 5.36 -26.91
CA ASP A 59 10.82 6.34 -27.76
C ASP A 59 9.30 6.29 -27.54
N THR A 60 8.74 5.10 -27.22
CA THR A 60 7.37 4.93 -26.77
C THR A 60 7.28 5.19 -25.25
N GLY A 61 6.65 6.29 -24.84
CA GLY A 61 6.24 6.51 -23.45
C GLY A 61 5.02 5.65 -23.06
N ASP A 62 4.90 5.31 -21.78
CA ASP A 62 3.88 4.36 -21.30
C ASP A 62 2.43 4.87 -21.46
N GLY A 63 2.20 6.18 -21.24
CA GLY A 63 0.89 6.80 -21.41
C GLY A 63 0.87 8.28 -21.04
N ALA A 64 0.07 9.07 -21.76
CA ALA A 64 -0.19 10.48 -21.47
C ALA A 64 -1.57 10.89 -22.02
N GLY A 65 -2.27 11.78 -21.30
CA GLY A 65 -3.60 12.24 -21.68
C GLY A 65 -3.96 13.58 -21.04
N VAL A 66 -5.02 14.21 -21.55
CA VAL A 66 -5.58 15.45 -20.99
C VAL A 66 -7.11 15.43 -21.12
N LEU A 67 -7.81 15.66 -20.01
CA LEU A 67 -9.26 15.82 -19.99
C LEU A 67 -9.60 17.31 -20.05
N THR A 68 -10.51 17.69 -20.95
CA THR A 68 -10.97 19.07 -21.13
C THR A 68 -12.45 19.11 -21.45
N ALA A 69 -13.19 20.08 -20.91
CA ALA A 69 -14.56 20.36 -21.34
C ALA A 69 -14.61 20.66 -22.85
N ILE A 70 -15.72 20.30 -23.52
CA ILE A 70 -15.89 20.41 -24.98
C ILE A 70 -15.45 21.79 -25.51
N PRO A 71 -14.53 21.82 -26.50
CA PRO A 71 -14.11 23.04 -27.19
C PRO A 71 -15.17 23.43 -28.25
N HIS A 72 -16.38 23.77 -27.80
CA HIS A 72 -17.57 23.98 -28.63
C HIS A 72 -17.33 24.87 -29.86
N GLN A 73 -16.67 26.03 -29.68
CA GLN A 73 -16.37 26.97 -30.77
C GLN A 73 -15.46 26.35 -31.85
N PHE A 74 -14.48 25.54 -31.46
CA PHE A 74 -13.60 24.82 -32.38
C PHE A 74 -14.37 23.72 -33.13
N TYR A 75 -15.19 22.93 -32.45
CA TYR A 75 -16.01 21.92 -33.13
C TYR A 75 -17.06 22.54 -34.07
N CYS A 76 -17.66 23.69 -33.73
CA CYS A 76 -18.58 24.40 -34.64
C CYS A 76 -17.89 24.83 -35.94
N ALA A 77 -16.69 25.42 -35.85
CA ALA A 77 -15.91 25.77 -37.03
C ALA A 77 -15.50 24.51 -37.82
N GLN A 78 -14.88 23.54 -37.13
CA GLN A 78 -14.34 22.33 -37.75
C GLN A 78 -15.40 21.48 -38.46
N LEU A 79 -16.59 21.29 -37.88
CA LEU A 79 -17.65 20.49 -38.49
C LEU A 79 -18.42 21.25 -39.58
N ARG A 80 -18.54 22.58 -39.48
CA ARG A 80 -19.02 23.42 -40.59
C ARG A 80 -18.10 23.28 -41.80
N ASP A 81 -16.79 23.40 -41.58
CA ASP A 81 -15.79 23.41 -42.66
C ASP A 81 -15.55 22.01 -43.27
N SER A 82 -15.46 20.95 -42.46
CA SER A 82 -15.13 19.59 -42.96
C SER A 82 -16.31 18.64 -43.14
N HIS A 83 -17.50 18.95 -42.60
CA HIS A 83 -18.71 18.12 -42.73
C HIS A 83 -19.97 18.89 -43.15
N GLN A 84 -19.92 20.22 -43.31
CA GLN A 84 -21.07 21.07 -43.66
C GLN A 84 -22.21 21.00 -42.63
N ILE A 85 -21.87 20.78 -41.35
CA ILE A 85 -22.82 20.63 -40.24
C ILE A 85 -22.73 21.83 -39.30
N GLU A 86 -23.87 22.51 -39.11
CA GLU A 86 -24.12 23.40 -37.98
C GLU A 86 -24.34 22.54 -36.72
N LEU A 87 -23.50 22.69 -35.70
CA LEU A 87 -23.76 22.06 -34.39
C LEU A 87 -24.89 22.79 -33.65
N PRO A 88 -25.71 22.06 -32.87
CA PRO A 88 -26.56 22.68 -31.85
C PRO A 88 -25.75 23.53 -30.84
N PRO A 89 -26.38 24.46 -30.11
CA PRO A 89 -25.73 25.19 -29.02
C PRO A 89 -25.04 24.26 -28.01
N PHE A 90 -24.02 24.76 -27.31
CA PHE A 90 -23.44 24.03 -26.19
C PHE A 90 -24.53 23.62 -25.18
N GLY A 91 -24.56 22.34 -24.82
CA GLY A 91 -25.64 21.74 -24.01
C GLY A 91 -26.76 21.05 -24.82
N LYS A 92 -26.83 21.24 -26.15
CA LYS A 92 -27.83 20.60 -27.02
C LYS A 92 -27.27 19.47 -27.91
N TYR A 93 -26.05 19.03 -27.64
CA TYR A 93 -25.41 17.86 -28.26
C TYR A 93 -24.36 17.27 -27.31
N ALA A 94 -24.01 16.00 -27.53
CA ALA A 94 -22.88 15.32 -26.89
C ALA A 94 -21.88 14.85 -27.96
N THR A 95 -20.62 14.63 -27.57
CA THR A 95 -19.62 13.97 -28.43
C THR A 95 -18.66 13.12 -27.61
N GLY A 96 -18.14 12.06 -28.23
CA GLY A 96 -17.34 11.03 -27.58
C GLY A 96 -16.42 10.28 -28.53
N ILE A 97 -15.37 9.66 -28.00
CA ILE A 97 -14.26 9.10 -28.78
C ILE A 97 -14.18 7.57 -28.63
N PHE A 98 -14.22 6.90 -29.78
CA PHE A 98 -14.12 5.46 -29.90
C PHE A 98 -12.73 5.09 -30.43
N PHE A 99 -12.05 4.17 -29.74
CA PHE A 99 -10.81 3.55 -30.21
C PHE A 99 -11.17 2.25 -30.93
N LEU A 100 -11.23 2.31 -32.26
CA LEU A 100 -11.67 1.20 -33.11
C LEU A 100 -10.51 0.61 -33.91
N ASP A 101 -10.69 -0.57 -34.48
CA ASP A 101 -9.75 -1.09 -35.48
C ASP A 101 -10.07 -0.51 -36.87
N LYS A 102 -9.05 -0.36 -37.72
CA LYS A 102 -9.22 0.30 -39.03
C LYS A 102 -10.00 -0.53 -40.07
N LEU A 103 -10.24 -1.82 -39.83
CA LEU A 103 -10.88 -2.72 -40.79
C LEU A 103 -12.39 -2.90 -40.51
N HIS A 104 -12.82 -2.97 -39.25
CA HIS A 104 -14.21 -3.28 -38.88
C HIS A 104 -14.94 -2.11 -38.19
N HIS A 105 -14.34 -0.91 -38.14
CA HIS A 105 -14.97 0.28 -37.53
C HIS A 105 -16.39 0.57 -38.04
N GLN A 106 -16.72 0.20 -39.29
CA GLN A 106 -18.02 0.46 -39.90
C GLN A 106 -19.14 -0.39 -39.27
N ASP A 107 -18.84 -1.64 -38.89
CA ASP A 107 -19.79 -2.51 -38.20
C ASP A 107 -20.12 -1.98 -36.80
N ILE A 108 -19.13 -1.37 -36.15
CA ILE A 108 -19.30 -0.68 -34.86
C ILE A 108 -20.10 0.61 -35.01
N GLU A 109 -19.80 1.45 -36.00
CA GLU A 109 -20.55 2.67 -36.27
C GLU A 109 -22.02 2.37 -36.63
N ALA A 110 -22.28 1.23 -37.30
CA ALA A 110 -23.63 0.74 -37.58
C ALA A 110 -24.37 0.30 -36.31
N LYS A 111 -23.76 -0.55 -35.46
CA LYS A 111 -24.37 -0.95 -34.17
C LYS A 111 -24.65 0.25 -33.26
N PHE A 112 -23.74 1.22 -33.21
CA PHE A 112 -23.96 2.47 -32.46
C PHE A 112 -25.07 3.33 -33.08
N GLN A 113 -25.27 3.29 -34.41
CA GLN A 113 -26.40 3.94 -35.06
C GLN A 113 -27.75 3.27 -34.72
N GLU A 114 -27.80 1.94 -34.61
CA GLU A 114 -28.98 1.22 -34.11
C GLU A 114 -29.29 1.60 -32.66
N LEU A 115 -28.28 1.64 -31.80
CA LEU A 115 -28.39 2.05 -30.39
C LEU A 115 -28.83 3.52 -30.23
N ALA A 116 -28.25 4.44 -30.99
CA ALA A 116 -28.68 5.84 -30.96
C ALA A 116 -30.18 5.95 -31.28
N VAL A 117 -30.67 5.18 -32.27
CA VAL A 117 -32.09 5.15 -32.63
C VAL A 117 -32.97 4.54 -31.54
N SER A 118 -32.56 3.44 -30.88
CA SER A 118 -33.35 2.85 -29.79
C SER A 118 -33.48 3.76 -28.57
N LEU A 119 -32.47 4.59 -28.31
CA LEU A 119 -32.48 5.60 -27.24
C LEU A 119 -33.16 6.92 -27.65
N GLY A 120 -33.60 7.06 -28.90
CA GLY A 120 -34.22 8.29 -29.41
C GLY A 120 -33.24 9.44 -29.66
N LEU A 121 -31.96 9.12 -29.88
CA LEU A 121 -30.90 10.04 -30.24
C LEU A 121 -30.67 10.06 -31.76
N LYS A 122 -30.21 11.20 -32.26
CA LYS A 122 -29.82 11.42 -33.65
C LYS A 122 -28.31 11.61 -33.74
N ILE A 123 -27.64 10.76 -34.52
CA ILE A 123 -26.25 11.02 -34.92
C ILE A 123 -26.23 12.20 -35.89
N LEU A 124 -25.35 13.17 -35.61
CA LEU A 124 -25.05 14.29 -36.48
C LEU A 124 -23.98 13.91 -37.50
N CYS A 125 -22.84 13.38 -37.02
CA CYS A 125 -21.76 12.85 -37.86
C CYS A 125 -20.76 12.00 -37.07
N TRP A 126 -19.95 11.25 -37.82
CA TRP A 126 -18.72 10.62 -37.34
C TRP A 126 -17.48 11.31 -37.94
N ARG A 127 -16.66 11.90 -37.08
CA ARG A 127 -15.39 12.58 -37.40
C ARG A 127 -14.22 11.62 -37.14
N THR A 128 -13.27 11.51 -38.06
CA THR A 128 -11.97 10.87 -37.73
C THR A 128 -11.12 11.88 -36.97
N VAL A 129 -10.57 11.48 -35.82
CA VAL A 129 -9.67 12.35 -35.05
C VAL A 129 -8.33 12.45 -35.78
N PRO A 130 -7.80 13.66 -36.09
CA PRO A 130 -6.51 13.78 -36.74
C PRO A 130 -5.37 13.37 -35.82
N THR A 131 -4.60 12.33 -36.19
CA THR A 131 -3.37 11.91 -35.51
C THR A 131 -2.12 12.30 -36.31
N LYS A 132 -0.95 12.26 -35.67
CA LYS A 132 0.36 12.51 -36.31
C LYS A 132 1.38 11.47 -35.84
N ASN A 133 1.24 10.25 -36.35
CA ASN A 133 2.02 9.09 -35.88
C ASN A 133 3.52 9.11 -36.19
N SER A 134 4.02 10.10 -36.92
CA SER A 134 5.47 10.35 -37.10
C SER A 134 6.20 10.77 -35.80
N SER A 135 5.49 10.93 -34.69
CA SER A 135 5.98 11.52 -33.44
C SER A 135 5.68 10.65 -32.21
N ILE A 136 5.49 9.34 -32.42
CA ILE A 136 5.37 8.31 -31.39
C ILE A 136 6.30 7.13 -31.71
N GLY A 137 6.72 6.39 -30.69
CA GLY A 137 7.64 5.27 -30.84
C GLY A 137 7.10 4.09 -31.65
N GLN A 138 8.00 3.15 -31.98
CA GLN A 138 7.69 2.06 -32.90
C GLN A 138 6.78 1.00 -32.25
N VAL A 139 6.81 0.87 -30.91
CA VAL A 139 5.84 0.04 -30.19
C VAL A 139 4.45 0.67 -30.29
N ALA A 140 4.28 1.94 -29.90
CA ALA A 140 2.99 2.64 -29.99
C ALA A 140 2.41 2.70 -31.41
N ARG A 141 3.24 2.88 -32.45
CA ARG A 141 2.77 2.85 -33.85
C ARG A 141 2.16 1.52 -34.29
N ASN A 142 2.54 0.42 -33.66
CA ASN A 142 1.98 -0.90 -33.98
C ASN A 142 0.62 -1.15 -33.30
N SER A 143 0.26 -0.34 -32.31
CA SER A 143 -0.99 -0.40 -31.55
C SER A 143 -1.83 0.89 -31.63
N GLU A 144 -1.54 1.80 -32.57
CA GLU A 144 -2.30 3.04 -32.78
C GLU A 144 -3.76 2.72 -33.17
N PRO A 145 -4.77 3.06 -32.33
CA PRO A 145 -6.16 2.78 -32.65
C PRO A 145 -6.70 3.76 -33.69
N TYR A 146 -7.69 3.33 -34.47
CA TYR A 146 -8.41 4.19 -35.39
C TYR A 146 -9.46 5.02 -34.64
N MET A 147 -9.04 6.22 -34.23
CA MET A 147 -9.82 7.12 -33.37
C MET A 147 -10.99 7.76 -34.12
N ARG A 148 -12.22 7.41 -33.73
CA ARG A 148 -13.47 7.89 -34.35
C ARG A 148 -14.34 8.61 -33.32
N GLN A 149 -14.67 9.87 -33.60
CA GLN A 149 -15.46 10.73 -32.73
C GLN A 149 -16.88 10.87 -33.25
N VAL A 150 -17.87 10.44 -32.47
CA VAL A 150 -19.30 10.62 -32.79
C VAL A 150 -19.80 11.95 -32.25
N PHE A 151 -20.76 12.57 -32.94
CA PHE A 151 -21.54 13.70 -32.44
C PHE A 151 -23.02 13.31 -32.47
N VAL A 152 -23.72 13.46 -31.35
CA VAL A 152 -25.14 13.10 -31.19
C VAL A 152 -25.95 14.25 -30.60
N THR A 153 -27.23 14.32 -30.93
CA THR A 153 -28.22 15.22 -30.33
C THR A 153 -29.49 14.43 -30.02
N GLY A 154 -30.36 14.98 -29.18
CA GLY A 154 -31.59 14.34 -28.72
C GLY A 154 -32.80 15.22 -28.98
N ASP A 155 -33.72 15.24 -28.02
CA ASP A 155 -34.79 16.24 -28.00
C ASP A 155 -34.22 17.61 -27.63
N LEU A 156 -34.55 18.66 -28.38
CA LEU A 156 -33.99 20.00 -28.17
C LEU A 156 -34.77 20.79 -27.12
N ASP A 157 -36.01 20.41 -26.82
CA ASP A 157 -36.90 21.16 -25.92
C ASP A 157 -36.78 20.74 -24.44
N ASP A 158 -35.98 19.71 -24.11
CA ASP A 158 -35.75 19.23 -22.75
C ASP A 158 -34.27 18.87 -22.51
N ASP A 159 -33.55 19.74 -21.80
CA ASP A 159 -32.13 19.55 -21.44
C ASP A 159 -31.90 18.34 -20.52
N SER A 160 -32.86 17.99 -19.66
CA SER A 160 -32.72 16.83 -18.76
C SER A 160 -32.84 15.50 -19.51
N LYS A 161 -33.59 15.50 -20.61
CA LYS A 161 -33.82 14.34 -21.47
C LYS A 161 -32.58 13.99 -22.29
N LEU A 162 -31.86 14.97 -22.86
CA LEU A 162 -30.59 14.69 -23.55
C LEU A 162 -29.57 14.03 -22.62
N SER A 163 -29.37 14.58 -21.41
CA SER A 163 -28.53 13.95 -20.39
C SER A 163 -28.92 12.50 -20.16
N ARG A 164 -30.20 12.23 -19.86
CA ARG A 164 -30.66 10.88 -19.54
C ARG A 164 -30.58 9.92 -20.73
N GLN A 165 -30.76 10.41 -21.96
CA GLN A 165 -30.58 9.61 -23.17
C GLN A 165 -29.11 9.23 -23.38
N VAL A 166 -28.17 10.16 -23.15
CA VAL A 166 -26.73 9.89 -23.25
C VAL A 166 -26.27 8.96 -22.13
N ARG A 167 -26.74 9.14 -20.89
CA ARG A 167 -26.44 8.22 -19.77
C ARG A 167 -26.83 6.77 -20.07
N ASN A 168 -27.90 6.55 -20.83
CA ASN A 168 -28.37 5.21 -21.20
C ASN A 168 -27.58 4.56 -22.37
N ILE A 169 -26.64 5.27 -23.02
CA ILE A 169 -25.79 4.69 -24.08
C ILE A 169 -24.91 3.57 -23.51
N VAL A 170 -24.19 3.86 -22.41
CA VAL A 170 -23.19 2.94 -21.84
C VAL A 170 -23.76 1.56 -21.45
N PRO A 171 -24.88 1.43 -20.71
CA PRO A 171 -25.42 0.11 -20.38
C PRO A 171 -25.75 -0.74 -21.63
N ASP A 172 -26.19 -0.12 -22.71
CA ASP A 172 -26.53 -0.84 -23.95
C ASP A 172 -25.32 -1.06 -24.88
N THR A 173 -24.27 -0.20 -24.86
CA THR A 173 -22.99 -0.51 -25.52
C THR A 173 -22.33 -1.73 -24.87
N HIS A 174 -22.38 -1.83 -23.54
CA HIS A 174 -21.85 -2.95 -22.77
C HIS A 174 -22.65 -4.24 -23.02
N ALA A 175 -23.98 -4.15 -23.08
CA ALA A 175 -24.84 -5.31 -23.33
C ALA A 175 -24.80 -5.86 -24.78
N HIS A 176 -24.45 -5.02 -25.77
CA HIS A 176 -24.64 -5.37 -27.19
C HIS A 176 -23.44 -5.19 -28.12
N ILE A 177 -22.40 -4.45 -27.73
CA ILE A 177 -21.34 -4.01 -28.66
C ILE A 177 -19.92 -4.41 -28.22
N ASN A 178 -19.67 -4.68 -26.92
CA ASN A 178 -18.35 -5.05 -26.37
C ASN A 178 -17.24 -4.04 -26.75
N LEU A 179 -17.38 -2.79 -26.30
CA LEU A 179 -16.41 -1.72 -26.57
C LEU A 179 -15.94 -1.06 -25.27
N HIS A 180 -14.64 -0.87 -25.13
CA HIS A 180 -14.08 0.09 -24.18
C HIS A 180 -14.21 1.49 -24.79
N THR A 181 -15.26 2.22 -24.40
CA THR A 181 -15.60 3.55 -24.94
C THR A 181 -15.02 4.67 -24.07
N TYR A 182 -14.22 5.57 -24.66
CA TYR A 182 -13.64 6.70 -23.92
C TYR A 182 -14.41 8.00 -24.16
N THR A 183 -15.23 8.34 -23.16
CA THR A 183 -16.02 9.58 -23.02
C THR A 183 -17.20 9.76 -23.97
N LEU A 184 -18.29 10.32 -23.44
CA LEU A 184 -19.33 11.09 -24.13
C LEU A 184 -19.70 12.27 -23.21
N GLU A 185 -19.51 13.52 -23.62
CA GLU A 185 -19.88 14.68 -22.77
C GLU A 185 -21.40 14.91 -22.78
N TYR A 186 -22.10 14.02 -22.08
CA TYR A 186 -23.25 14.31 -21.22
C TYR A 186 -23.30 13.20 -20.15
N GLU A 187 -22.45 13.35 -19.14
CA GLU A 187 -22.46 12.59 -17.88
C GLU A 187 -22.04 11.10 -17.90
N LEU A 188 -21.44 10.54 -18.96
CA LEU A 188 -20.53 9.38 -18.80
C LEU A 188 -19.22 9.55 -19.57
N ALA A 189 -18.16 9.79 -18.81
CA ALA A 189 -16.80 10.11 -19.26
C ALA A 189 -15.87 10.12 -18.06
N THR A 190 -14.73 9.42 -18.15
CA THR A 190 -13.69 9.29 -17.11
C THR A 190 -13.57 10.52 -16.22
N VAL A 191 -14.03 10.36 -14.98
CA VAL A 191 -14.17 11.44 -13.99
C VAL A 191 -12.93 11.58 -13.12
N LEU A 192 -11.98 10.64 -13.23
CA LEU A 192 -10.83 10.46 -12.34
C LEU A 192 -9.50 10.36 -13.10
N ALA A 193 -8.47 10.99 -12.54
CA ALA A 193 -7.07 10.77 -12.90
C ALA A 193 -6.24 10.51 -11.63
N HIS A 194 -5.51 9.39 -11.61
CA HIS A 194 -4.86 8.86 -10.41
C HIS A 194 -3.33 8.80 -10.57
N ASN A 195 -2.62 9.35 -9.60
CA ASN A 195 -1.22 9.02 -9.36
C ASN A 195 -1.17 8.20 -8.07
N GLY A 196 -0.90 6.90 -8.15
CA GLY A 196 -1.00 6.06 -6.96
C GLY A 196 -0.77 4.57 -7.17
N GLU A 197 -1.35 3.78 -6.26
CA GLU A 197 -1.67 2.34 -6.38
C GLU A 197 -2.73 1.99 -5.32
N ILE A 198 -3.86 1.39 -5.70
CA ILE A 198 -4.91 0.96 -4.76
C ILE A 198 -4.64 -0.46 -4.29
N ASN A 199 -3.91 -0.60 -3.19
CA ASN A 199 -3.52 -1.91 -2.65
C ASN A 199 -4.70 -2.73 -2.07
N THR A 200 -5.88 -2.12 -1.84
CA THR A 200 -7.10 -2.84 -1.45
C THR A 200 -7.93 -3.38 -2.63
N LEU A 201 -7.54 -3.13 -3.89
CA LEU A 201 -8.33 -3.37 -5.11
C LEU A 201 -9.11 -4.69 -5.11
N ARG A 202 -8.42 -5.82 -4.89
CA ARG A 202 -9.05 -7.16 -4.93
C ARG A 202 -10.14 -7.33 -3.86
N GLY A 203 -10.04 -6.64 -2.72
CA GLY A 203 -11.12 -6.58 -1.73
C GLY A 203 -12.30 -5.79 -2.28
N ASN A 204 -12.05 -4.56 -2.73
CA ASN A 204 -13.06 -3.60 -3.17
C ASN A 204 -13.88 -4.16 -4.35
N VAL A 205 -13.23 -4.72 -5.37
CA VAL A 205 -13.89 -5.30 -6.56
C VAL A 205 -14.80 -6.48 -6.18
N ASN A 206 -14.34 -7.37 -5.29
CA ASN A 206 -15.18 -8.50 -4.83
C ASN A 206 -16.35 -8.02 -3.96
N LEU A 207 -16.18 -6.96 -3.16
CA LEU A 207 -17.24 -6.40 -2.32
C LEU A 207 -18.25 -5.59 -3.14
N MET A 208 -17.82 -4.87 -4.18
CA MET A 208 -18.71 -4.25 -5.16
C MET A 208 -19.52 -5.30 -5.93
N LYS A 209 -18.88 -6.36 -6.43
CA LYS A 209 -19.57 -7.49 -7.05
C LYS A 209 -20.57 -8.19 -6.12
N ALA A 210 -20.29 -8.26 -4.82
CA ALA A 210 -21.23 -8.78 -3.83
C ALA A 210 -22.44 -7.84 -3.58
N ARG A 211 -22.33 -6.53 -3.87
CA ARG A 211 -23.42 -5.55 -3.74
C ARG A 211 -24.38 -5.56 -4.94
N GLU A 212 -23.95 -5.98 -6.13
CA GLU A 212 -24.78 -6.04 -7.35
C GLU A 212 -26.13 -6.76 -7.12
N GLY A 213 -26.14 -7.79 -6.27
CA GLY A 213 -27.33 -8.56 -5.90
C GLY A 213 -28.31 -7.88 -4.93
N VAL A 214 -27.96 -6.72 -4.35
CA VAL A 214 -28.85 -5.92 -3.46
C VAL A 214 -29.04 -4.46 -3.92
N MET A 215 -28.28 -4.02 -4.91
CA MET A 215 -28.36 -2.68 -5.50
C MET A 215 -29.70 -2.43 -6.19
N LYS A 216 -30.20 -1.19 -6.06
CA LYS A 216 -31.34 -0.63 -6.79
C LYS A 216 -31.12 0.86 -7.03
N SER A 217 -31.62 1.38 -8.14
CA SER A 217 -31.52 2.81 -8.47
C SER A 217 -32.90 3.31 -8.88
N ASP A 218 -33.40 4.35 -8.21
CA ASP A 218 -34.63 5.03 -8.62
C ASP A 218 -34.39 5.96 -9.84
N ILE A 219 -33.13 6.15 -10.23
CA ILE A 219 -32.69 6.93 -11.40
C ILE A 219 -32.68 6.07 -12.67
N ILE A 220 -32.09 4.87 -12.60
CA ILE A 220 -31.90 3.95 -13.74
C ILE A 220 -32.98 2.86 -13.81
N GLY A 221 -33.62 2.51 -12.68
CA GLY A 221 -34.66 1.48 -12.63
C GLY A 221 -34.15 0.07 -12.93
N GLU A 222 -34.92 -0.70 -13.71
CA GLU A 222 -34.60 -2.10 -14.04
C GLU A 222 -33.40 -2.25 -14.98
N ASP A 223 -33.07 -1.22 -15.77
CA ASP A 223 -31.91 -1.19 -16.67
C ASP A 223 -30.56 -1.24 -15.91
N LEU A 224 -30.55 -1.03 -14.59
CA LEU A 224 -29.35 -1.06 -13.74
C LEU A 224 -28.54 -2.37 -13.91
N LYS A 225 -29.21 -3.48 -14.21
CA LYS A 225 -28.58 -4.80 -14.42
C LYS A 225 -27.71 -4.87 -15.68
N LYS A 226 -27.84 -3.92 -16.62
CA LYS A 226 -27.00 -3.80 -17.82
C LYS A 226 -25.62 -3.20 -17.49
N LEU A 227 -25.51 -2.45 -16.39
CA LEU A 227 -24.27 -1.88 -15.86
C LEU A 227 -23.46 -2.90 -15.02
N TYR A 228 -23.75 -4.20 -15.13
CA TYR A 228 -23.09 -5.26 -14.35
C TYR A 228 -22.21 -6.13 -15.27
N PRO A 229 -20.95 -6.44 -14.88
CA PRO A 229 -20.33 -6.10 -13.61
C PRO A 229 -19.95 -4.61 -13.50
N VAL A 230 -20.08 -4.03 -12.31
CA VAL A 230 -19.80 -2.59 -12.07
C VAL A 230 -18.30 -2.25 -12.25
N VAL A 231 -17.44 -3.25 -12.15
CA VAL A 231 -16.02 -3.17 -12.54
C VAL A 231 -15.78 -4.18 -13.65
N GLU A 232 -15.38 -3.68 -14.82
CA GLU A 232 -15.03 -4.53 -15.96
C GLU A 232 -13.78 -5.39 -15.68
N PRO A 233 -13.69 -6.60 -16.25
CA PRO A 233 -12.46 -7.39 -16.17
C PRO A 233 -11.32 -6.72 -16.93
N ASN A 234 -10.10 -6.89 -16.42
CA ASN A 234 -8.84 -6.44 -17.03
C ASN A 234 -8.61 -4.92 -17.10
N LEU A 235 -9.40 -4.11 -16.39
CA LEU A 235 -9.04 -2.71 -16.10
C LEU A 235 -7.84 -2.63 -15.13
N SER A 236 -7.12 -1.50 -15.18
CA SER A 236 -6.16 -1.14 -14.13
C SER A 236 -6.87 -0.85 -12.80
N ASP A 237 -6.10 -0.68 -11.72
CA ASP A 237 -6.62 -0.26 -10.41
C ASP A 237 -7.35 1.10 -10.49
N SER A 238 -6.82 1.97 -11.34
CA SER A 238 -7.25 3.33 -11.58
C SER A 238 -8.54 3.37 -12.39
N GLY A 239 -8.62 2.59 -13.49
CA GLY A 239 -9.87 2.40 -14.23
C GLY A 239 -10.97 1.74 -13.37
N SER A 240 -10.60 0.75 -12.54
CA SER A 240 -11.53 0.12 -11.61
C SER A 240 -12.12 1.09 -10.58
N ALA A 241 -11.35 2.11 -10.17
CA ALA A 241 -11.82 3.18 -9.29
C ALA A 241 -12.68 4.22 -10.03
N ASP A 242 -12.34 4.57 -11.27
CA ASP A 242 -13.11 5.46 -12.15
C ASP A 242 -14.54 4.92 -12.35
N CYS A 243 -14.69 3.65 -12.76
CA CYS A 243 -16.00 3.00 -12.94
C CYS A 243 -16.86 3.04 -11.67
N VAL A 244 -16.27 2.78 -10.49
CA VAL A 244 -17.01 2.80 -9.22
C VAL A 244 -17.38 4.22 -8.79
N LEU A 245 -16.50 5.20 -9.04
CA LEU A 245 -16.78 6.60 -8.74
C LEU A 245 -17.90 7.16 -9.64
N GLU A 246 -17.81 6.91 -10.94
CA GLU A 246 -18.86 7.25 -11.92
C GLU A 246 -20.19 6.59 -11.55
N PHE A 247 -20.21 5.28 -11.30
CA PHE A 247 -21.41 4.54 -10.93
C PHE A 247 -22.07 5.07 -9.63
N LEU A 248 -21.29 5.47 -8.63
CA LEU A 248 -21.82 6.05 -7.38
C LEU A 248 -22.46 7.43 -7.57
N VAL A 249 -22.03 8.20 -8.58
CA VAL A 249 -22.52 9.54 -8.91
C VAL A 249 -23.70 9.47 -9.89
N GLN A 250 -23.62 8.64 -10.92
CA GLN A 250 -24.64 8.57 -11.98
C GLN A 250 -25.85 7.71 -11.62
N CYS A 251 -25.66 6.64 -10.82
CA CYS A 251 -26.73 5.71 -10.45
C CYS A 251 -27.25 5.91 -9.02
N GLY A 252 -26.65 6.79 -8.21
CA GLY A 252 -26.92 6.96 -6.79
C GLY A 252 -27.17 8.41 -6.35
N GLU A 253 -27.61 8.58 -5.11
CA GLU A 253 -27.99 9.90 -4.55
C GLU A 253 -26.80 10.70 -3.99
N ARG A 254 -25.64 10.70 -4.68
CA ARG A 254 -24.40 11.36 -4.20
C ARG A 254 -23.87 12.39 -5.20
N THR A 255 -23.35 13.48 -4.66
CA THR A 255 -22.51 14.42 -5.43
C THR A 255 -21.11 13.83 -5.63
N LEU A 256 -20.38 14.24 -6.68
CA LEU A 256 -19.00 13.78 -6.92
C LEU A 256 -18.07 13.94 -5.69
N PRO A 257 -18.04 15.10 -4.99
CA PRO A 257 -17.27 15.23 -3.75
C PRO A 257 -17.70 14.29 -2.62
N GLU A 258 -18.98 13.92 -2.53
CA GLU A 258 -19.47 12.95 -1.54
C GLU A 258 -19.03 11.52 -1.89
N ALA A 259 -19.12 11.13 -3.17
CA ALA A 259 -18.65 9.82 -3.62
C ALA A 259 -17.14 9.66 -3.39
N VAL A 260 -16.33 10.67 -3.75
CA VAL A 260 -14.89 10.72 -3.44
C VAL A 260 -14.63 10.63 -1.93
N MET A 261 -15.35 11.40 -1.11
CA MET A 261 -15.23 11.35 0.37
C MET A 261 -15.66 10.01 0.98
N THR A 262 -16.50 9.24 0.27
CA THR A 262 -16.93 7.89 0.68
C THR A 262 -15.86 6.85 0.33
N MET A 263 -15.30 6.89 -0.88
CA MET A 263 -14.26 5.95 -1.35
C MET A 263 -12.91 6.17 -0.67
N VAL A 264 -12.52 7.43 -0.45
CA VAL A 264 -11.20 7.83 0.10
C VAL A 264 -11.38 8.65 1.39
N PRO A 265 -11.74 8.01 2.53
CA PRO A 265 -11.99 8.69 3.79
C PRO A 265 -10.71 9.05 4.56
N GLU A 266 -10.76 10.14 5.33
CA GLU A 266 -9.70 10.55 6.25
C GLU A 266 -9.35 9.47 7.30
N ALA A 267 -8.18 9.60 7.94
CA ALA A 267 -7.88 8.91 9.19
C ALA A 267 -8.76 9.47 10.34
N TRP A 268 -9.95 8.92 10.53
CA TRP A 268 -10.97 9.48 11.44
C TRP A 268 -11.07 8.81 12.81
N HIS A 269 -10.86 7.49 12.91
CA HIS A 269 -11.15 6.68 14.11
C HIS A 269 -10.41 7.20 15.36
N LYS A 270 -9.12 7.51 15.25
CA LYS A 270 -8.28 7.93 16.38
C LYS A 270 -8.02 9.44 16.42
N ASP A 271 -8.60 10.22 15.50
CA ASP A 271 -8.48 11.67 15.53
C ASP A 271 -9.50 12.26 16.53
N VAL A 272 -9.02 12.51 17.76
CA VAL A 272 -9.82 13.13 18.83
C VAL A 272 -10.25 14.56 18.50
N THR A 273 -9.52 15.26 17.62
CA THR A 273 -9.77 16.66 17.24
C THR A 273 -10.85 16.81 16.16
N MET A 274 -11.26 15.71 15.52
CA MET A 274 -12.29 15.71 14.49
C MET A 274 -13.67 16.12 15.03
N LEU A 275 -14.35 17.02 14.31
CA LEU A 275 -15.73 17.45 14.59
C LEU A 275 -16.69 16.24 14.67
N PRO A 276 -17.63 16.20 15.64
CA PRO A 276 -18.52 15.05 15.84
C PRO A 276 -19.28 14.65 14.58
N GLU A 277 -19.89 15.60 13.86
CA GLU A 277 -20.72 15.31 12.70
C GLU A 277 -19.90 14.67 11.56
N LYS A 278 -18.62 15.08 11.41
CA LYS A 278 -17.71 14.48 10.42
C LYS A 278 -17.24 13.08 10.85
N ARG A 279 -17.03 12.85 12.15
CA ARG A 279 -16.74 11.52 12.70
C ARG A 279 -17.93 10.57 12.49
N ASP A 280 -19.14 11.05 12.74
CA ASP A 280 -20.39 10.31 12.55
C ASP A 280 -20.64 9.95 11.08
N TYR A 281 -20.42 10.89 10.15
CA TYR A 281 -20.43 10.61 8.71
C TYR A 281 -19.46 9.47 8.36
N TYR A 282 -18.21 9.55 8.80
CA TYR A 282 -17.20 8.53 8.46
C TYR A 282 -17.46 7.16 9.12
N MET A 283 -18.03 7.13 10.32
CA MET A 283 -18.47 5.90 10.99
C MET A 283 -19.63 5.24 10.22
N TRP A 284 -20.60 6.02 9.74
CA TRP A 284 -21.67 5.54 8.86
C TRP A 284 -21.12 5.07 7.50
N ALA A 285 -20.24 5.85 6.87
CA ALA A 285 -19.65 5.52 5.57
C ALA A 285 -18.86 4.20 5.62
N ALA A 286 -18.11 3.95 6.70
CA ALA A 286 -17.39 2.69 6.92
C ALA A 286 -18.31 1.46 7.11
N CYS A 287 -19.61 1.66 7.35
CA CYS A 287 -20.60 0.57 7.31
C CYS A 287 -21.17 0.30 5.91
N ALA A 288 -21.05 1.25 4.98
CA ALA A 288 -21.51 1.16 3.59
C ALA A 288 -20.41 0.72 2.62
N MET A 289 -19.20 1.29 2.74
CA MET A 289 -18.09 1.13 1.81
C MET A 289 -16.74 1.02 2.54
N GLU A 290 -15.95 0.03 2.14
CA GLU A 290 -14.53 -0.11 2.46
C GLU A 290 -13.68 0.98 1.77
N PRO A 291 -12.60 1.48 2.40
CA PRO A 291 -11.69 2.41 1.77
C PRO A 291 -10.98 1.81 0.55
N TRP A 292 -10.94 2.58 -0.53
CA TRP A 292 -10.01 2.40 -1.63
C TRP A 292 -8.66 2.97 -1.17
N ASP A 293 -7.86 2.13 -0.51
CA ASP A 293 -6.69 2.50 0.29
C ASP A 293 -5.38 2.13 -0.45
N GLY A 294 -4.30 2.79 -0.07
CA GLY A 294 -3.03 2.82 -0.80
C GLY A 294 -2.56 4.25 -1.10
N PRO A 295 -1.35 4.45 -1.67
CA PRO A 295 -0.89 5.77 -2.07
C PRO A 295 -1.79 6.32 -3.17
N ALA A 296 -2.37 7.50 -2.99
CA ALA A 296 -3.24 8.08 -4.02
C ALA A 296 -3.26 9.60 -3.98
N LEU A 297 -2.93 10.23 -5.11
CA LEU A 297 -3.43 11.55 -5.48
C LEU A 297 -4.46 11.35 -6.59
N ILE A 298 -5.73 11.58 -6.26
CA ILE A 298 -6.85 11.47 -7.20
C ILE A 298 -7.30 12.88 -7.55
N SER A 299 -7.14 13.27 -8.82
CA SER A 299 -7.79 14.45 -9.39
C SER A 299 -9.12 14.04 -10.01
N PHE A 300 -10.16 14.86 -9.90
CA PHE A 300 -11.50 14.49 -10.34
C PHE A 300 -12.33 15.68 -10.87
N THR A 301 -13.26 15.42 -11.78
CA THR A 301 -14.18 16.42 -12.33
C THR A 301 -15.48 15.82 -12.90
N ASP A 302 -16.57 16.60 -12.81
CA ASP A 302 -17.86 16.36 -13.51
C ASP A 302 -18.20 17.50 -14.49
N GLY A 303 -17.22 18.35 -14.82
CA GLY A 303 -17.40 19.53 -15.68
C GLY A 303 -17.89 20.80 -14.95
N ARG A 304 -18.55 20.69 -13.78
CA ARG A 304 -18.82 21.84 -12.89
C ARG A 304 -17.71 21.96 -11.84
N TYR A 305 -17.50 20.88 -11.10
CA TYR A 305 -16.48 20.77 -10.08
C TYR A 305 -15.18 20.27 -10.71
N ILE A 306 -14.05 20.80 -10.24
CA ILE A 306 -12.75 20.17 -10.44
C ILE A 306 -11.96 20.22 -9.14
N GLY A 307 -11.36 19.11 -8.77
CA GLY A 307 -10.71 18.99 -7.47
C GLY A 307 -9.68 17.88 -7.43
N ALA A 308 -9.11 17.71 -6.24
CA ALA A 308 -8.32 16.54 -5.92
C ALA A 308 -8.50 16.14 -4.45
N ILE A 309 -8.32 14.86 -4.17
CA ILE A 309 -8.15 14.32 -2.82
C ILE A 309 -6.82 13.60 -2.73
N LEU A 310 -6.23 13.62 -1.55
CA LEU A 310 -5.04 12.84 -1.22
C LEU A 310 -5.42 11.69 -0.29
N ASP A 311 -4.75 10.55 -0.41
CA ASP A 311 -4.96 9.40 0.46
C ASP A 311 -4.78 9.75 1.94
N ARG A 312 -5.34 8.91 2.80
CA ARG A 312 -5.45 9.14 4.25
C ARG A 312 -4.12 9.28 5.00
N ASN A 313 -3.02 8.86 4.38
CA ASN A 313 -1.65 8.89 4.90
C ASN A 313 -0.79 9.96 4.19
N GLY A 314 -1.19 10.40 2.99
CA GLY A 314 -0.53 11.43 2.19
C GLY A 314 0.73 10.93 1.48
N LEU A 315 0.69 9.74 0.88
CA LEU A 315 1.86 9.04 0.37
C LEU A 315 2.31 9.51 -1.02
N ARG A 316 1.52 10.36 -1.70
CA ARG A 316 1.88 11.02 -2.96
C ARG A 316 1.98 12.55 -2.78
N PRO A 317 2.91 13.24 -3.46
CA PRO A 317 3.02 14.69 -3.36
C PRO A 317 1.91 15.38 -4.16
N SER A 318 1.33 16.43 -3.60
CA SER A 318 0.30 17.26 -4.25
C SER A 318 0.49 18.72 -3.87
N ARG A 319 0.80 19.57 -4.85
CA ARG A 319 1.15 20.98 -4.69
C ARG A 319 0.15 21.82 -5.46
N PHE A 320 -0.25 22.96 -4.91
CA PHE A 320 -1.11 23.90 -5.63
C PHE A 320 -0.73 25.35 -5.36
N TYR A 321 -1.08 26.21 -6.30
CA TYR A 321 -0.94 27.65 -6.17
C TYR A 321 -2.11 28.37 -6.82
N VAL A 322 -2.44 29.51 -6.22
CA VAL A 322 -3.52 30.41 -6.67
C VAL A 322 -2.88 31.69 -7.19
N THR A 323 -3.37 32.19 -8.32
CA THR A 323 -2.89 33.41 -8.95
C THR A 323 -3.86 34.57 -8.80
N SER A 324 -3.36 35.80 -8.90
CA SER A 324 -4.17 37.03 -8.97
C SER A 324 -5.02 37.11 -10.25
N GLU A 325 -4.77 36.26 -11.23
CA GLU A 325 -5.55 36.12 -12.47
C GLU A 325 -6.74 35.14 -12.33
N ASN A 326 -7.08 34.73 -11.09
CA ASN A 326 -8.09 33.72 -10.77
C ASN A 326 -7.85 32.34 -11.41
N VAL A 327 -6.60 31.98 -11.68
CA VAL A 327 -6.21 30.62 -12.06
C VAL A 327 -5.69 29.86 -10.83
N LEU A 328 -6.18 28.63 -10.63
CA LEU A 328 -5.59 27.64 -9.74
C LEU A 328 -4.88 26.57 -10.58
N VAL A 329 -3.69 26.19 -10.14
CA VAL A 329 -2.95 25.04 -10.68
C VAL A 329 -2.68 24.07 -9.54
N MET A 330 -2.90 22.78 -9.77
CA MET A 330 -2.53 21.68 -8.87
C MET A 330 -1.70 20.66 -9.66
N ALA A 331 -0.59 20.17 -9.11
CA ALA A 331 0.20 19.11 -9.71
C ALA A 331 0.98 18.30 -8.66
N SER A 332 1.63 17.21 -9.06
CA SER A 332 2.50 16.44 -8.16
C SER A 332 3.84 17.14 -7.84
N GLU A 333 4.14 18.28 -8.47
CA GLU A 333 5.38 19.07 -8.30
C GLU A 333 5.12 20.60 -8.35
N VAL A 334 6.04 21.39 -7.78
CA VAL A 334 6.16 22.84 -8.05
C VAL A 334 7.07 23.07 -9.27
N GLY A 335 6.92 24.21 -9.96
CA GLY A 335 7.69 24.59 -11.17
C GLY A 335 6.98 24.30 -12.51
N VAL A 336 5.88 23.55 -12.50
CA VAL A 336 5.20 23.02 -13.70
C VAL A 336 4.39 24.03 -14.53
N TYR A 337 4.28 25.30 -14.13
CA TYR A 337 3.46 26.33 -14.80
C TYR A 337 4.22 27.66 -14.82
N ASP A 338 4.23 28.33 -15.98
CA ASP A 338 4.93 29.60 -16.15
C ASP A 338 4.09 30.78 -15.64
N VAL A 339 4.53 31.35 -14.51
CA VAL A 339 3.89 32.50 -13.85
C VAL A 339 4.92 33.42 -13.22
N GLU A 340 4.69 34.73 -13.34
CA GLU A 340 5.46 35.75 -12.62
C GLU A 340 5.24 35.58 -11.10
N PRO A 341 6.29 35.52 -10.25
CA PRO A 341 6.11 35.32 -8.80
C PRO A 341 5.22 36.38 -8.13
N ALA A 342 5.22 37.62 -8.67
CA ALA A 342 4.36 38.71 -8.23
C ALA A 342 2.85 38.45 -8.42
N LYS A 343 2.47 37.49 -9.28
CA LYS A 343 1.08 37.08 -9.54
C LYS A 343 0.65 35.88 -8.70
N VAL A 344 1.56 35.19 -8.00
CA VAL A 344 1.20 34.06 -7.14
C VAL A 344 0.78 34.59 -5.79
N ILE A 345 -0.50 34.43 -5.43
CA ILE A 345 -1.05 34.95 -4.16
C ILE A 345 -1.07 33.90 -3.03
N HIS A 346 -0.96 32.62 -3.37
CA HIS A 346 -0.85 31.53 -2.39
C HIS A 346 -0.10 30.33 -2.99
N LYS A 347 0.76 29.68 -2.20
CA LYS A 347 1.41 28.38 -2.49
C LYS A 347 1.16 27.41 -1.34
N SER A 348 0.65 26.22 -1.64
CA SER A 348 0.24 25.24 -0.64
C SER A 348 0.27 23.80 -1.18
N ARG A 349 -0.27 22.86 -0.40
CA ARG A 349 -0.33 21.43 -0.69
C ARG A 349 -1.62 20.82 -0.17
N LEU A 350 -2.05 19.70 -0.76
CA LEU A 350 -3.01 18.83 -0.07
C LEU A 350 -2.27 18.14 1.09
N LYS A 351 -3.01 17.92 2.18
CA LYS A 351 -2.56 17.19 3.37
C LYS A 351 -3.26 15.81 3.42
N PRO A 352 -2.79 14.82 4.19
CA PRO A 352 -3.40 13.49 4.25
C PRO A 352 -4.93 13.52 4.42
N GLY A 353 -5.65 12.86 3.52
CA GLY A 353 -7.11 12.78 3.46
C GLY A 353 -7.85 14.08 3.09
N ARG A 354 -7.16 15.19 2.80
CA ARG A 354 -7.79 16.50 2.53
C ARG A 354 -8.16 16.67 1.06
N MET A 355 -9.26 17.38 0.84
CA MET A 355 -9.81 17.68 -0.49
C MET A 355 -9.58 19.14 -0.86
N LEU A 356 -9.10 19.38 -2.07
CA LEU A 356 -9.13 20.69 -2.75
C LEU A 356 -10.25 20.65 -3.78
N LEU A 357 -11.08 21.69 -3.84
CA LEU A 357 -12.17 21.77 -4.82
C LEU A 357 -12.35 23.19 -5.34
N VAL A 358 -12.57 23.31 -6.65
CA VAL A 358 -13.04 24.51 -7.32
C VAL A 358 -14.44 24.23 -7.85
N ASP A 359 -15.38 25.12 -7.56
CA ASP A 359 -16.70 25.14 -8.17
C ASP A 359 -16.74 26.29 -9.19
N THR A 360 -16.89 25.95 -10.47
CA THR A 360 -16.85 26.92 -11.57
C THR A 360 -18.17 27.66 -11.78
N GLU A 361 -19.26 27.21 -11.15
CA GLU A 361 -20.56 27.90 -11.13
C GLU A 361 -20.66 28.87 -9.95
N GLU A 362 -20.27 28.44 -8.74
CA GLU A 362 -20.12 29.33 -7.57
C GLU A 362 -18.87 30.23 -7.66
N LYS A 363 -18.00 29.98 -8.65
CA LYS A 363 -16.81 30.76 -9.01
C LYS A 363 -15.80 30.95 -7.88
N ARG A 364 -15.55 29.88 -7.13
CA ARG A 364 -14.71 29.90 -5.93
C ARG A 364 -14.00 28.58 -5.65
N ILE A 365 -12.92 28.68 -4.89
CA ILE A 365 -12.30 27.53 -4.21
C ILE A 365 -13.16 27.24 -2.97
N ILE A 366 -13.62 26.00 -2.81
CA ILE A 366 -14.36 25.55 -1.62
C ILE A 366 -13.37 24.92 -0.64
N GLN A 367 -13.43 25.30 0.63
CA GLN A 367 -12.51 24.78 1.64
C GLN A 367 -12.89 23.36 2.10
N ASP A 368 -11.90 22.50 2.32
CA ASP A 368 -12.06 21.12 2.84
C ASP A 368 -13.01 21.04 4.04
N VAL A 369 -12.88 21.97 5.00
CA VAL A 369 -13.71 22.00 6.22
C VAL A 369 -15.15 22.39 5.90
N GLU A 370 -15.37 23.32 4.98
CA GLU A 370 -16.70 23.75 4.54
C GLU A 370 -17.43 22.59 3.86
N ILE A 371 -16.81 22.00 2.82
CA ILE A 371 -17.47 20.95 2.05
C ILE A 371 -17.70 19.68 2.86
N LYS A 372 -16.73 19.26 3.69
CA LYS A 372 -16.92 18.07 4.53
C LYS A 372 -17.90 18.30 5.68
N SER A 373 -18.07 19.54 6.16
CA SER A 373 -19.18 19.85 7.09
C SER A 373 -20.54 19.83 6.37
N LYS A 374 -20.62 20.36 5.13
CA LYS A 374 -21.82 20.30 4.27
C LYS A 374 -22.23 18.85 3.96
N ILE A 375 -21.28 17.99 3.58
CA ILE A 375 -21.51 16.56 3.33
C ILE A 375 -21.90 15.84 4.63
N ALA A 376 -21.16 16.03 5.72
CA ALA A 376 -21.48 15.39 7.00
C ALA A 376 -22.87 15.75 7.55
N LYS A 377 -23.37 16.95 7.24
CA LYS A 377 -24.69 17.47 7.65
C LYS A 377 -25.79 17.29 6.61
N SER A 378 -25.50 16.65 5.47
CA SER A 378 -26.47 16.42 4.38
C SER A 378 -27.63 15.52 4.79
N ARG A 379 -27.39 14.56 5.69
CA ARG A 379 -28.33 13.53 6.16
C ARG A 379 -28.08 13.28 7.67
N PRO A 380 -29.04 12.73 8.44
CA PRO A 380 -28.95 12.68 9.90
C PRO A 380 -28.11 11.50 10.42
N HIS A 381 -26.83 11.43 10.03
CA HIS A 381 -25.90 10.33 10.35
C HIS A 381 -25.83 10.04 11.87
N SER A 382 -25.81 11.09 12.71
CA SER A 382 -25.80 10.98 14.18
C SER A 382 -27.08 10.37 14.77
N GLU A 383 -28.23 10.48 14.10
CA GLU A 383 -29.46 9.80 14.50
C GLU A 383 -29.44 8.34 14.06
N TRP A 384 -29.04 8.09 12.79
CA TRP A 384 -28.89 6.73 12.26
C TRP A 384 -27.93 5.90 13.13
N LEU A 385 -26.80 6.44 13.57
CA LEU A 385 -25.83 5.74 14.41
C LEU A 385 -26.37 5.29 15.78
N LYS A 386 -27.45 5.88 16.30
CA LYS A 386 -28.14 5.37 17.51
C LYS A 386 -28.79 4.01 17.28
N GLU A 387 -28.98 3.63 16.02
CA GLU A 387 -29.46 2.32 15.59
C GLU A 387 -28.32 1.32 15.32
N GLN A 388 -27.06 1.66 15.62
CA GLN A 388 -25.94 0.71 15.56
C GLN A 388 -26.13 -0.44 16.58
N ILE A 389 -25.61 -1.63 16.26
CA ILE A 389 -25.69 -2.82 17.12
C ILE A 389 -24.29 -3.17 17.59
N THR A 390 -24.01 -3.07 18.89
CA THR A 390 -22.70 -3.40 19.46
C THR A 390 -22.72 -4.74 20.20
N MET A 391 -21.54 -5.28 20.54
CA MET A 391 -21.45 -6.41 21.46
C MET A 391 -22.08 -6.12 22.82
N GLU A 392 -22.05 -4.87 23.31
CA GLU A 392 -22.68 -4.51 24.59
C GLU A 392 -24.20 -4.78 24.56
N ASP A 393 -24.86 -4.54 23.43
CA ASP A 393 -26.30 -4.73 23.25
C ASP A 393 -26.68 -6.22 23.09
N ILE A 394 -25.76 -7.00 22.51
CA ILE A 394 -25.84 -8.46 22.51
C ILE A 394 -25.73 -8.99 23.96
N HIS A 395 -24.72 -8.56 24.73
CA HIS A 395 -24.55 -8.96 26.13
C HIS A 395 -25.74 -8.53 27.03
N LYS A 396 -26.27 -7.31 26.86
CA LYS A 396 -27.52 -6.86 27.52
C LYS A 396 -28.69 -7.79 27.22
N SER A 397 -28.89 -8.18 25.94
CA SER A 397 -30.00 -9.07 25.55
C SER A 397 -29.91 -10.43 26.25
N VAL A 398 -28.72 -11.05 26.29
CA VAL A 398 -28.51 -12.38 26.90
C VAL A 398 -28.57 -12.33 28.43
N SER A 399 -28.11 -11.23 29.04
CA SER A 399 -28.19 -11.03 30.49
C SER A 399 -29.64 -11.01 31.01
N SER A 400 -30.60 -10.56 30.18
CA SER A 400 -32.04 -10.58 30.51
C SER A 400 -32.67 -11.98 30.50
N LEU A 401 -31.97 -13.00 29.96
CA LEU A 401 -32.49 -14.36 29.76
C LEU A 401 -32.09 -15.36 30.87
N ASN A 402 -31.51 -14.90 31.99
CA ASN A 402 -30.99 -15.74 33.09
C ASN A 402 -29.99 -16.84 32.67
N GLY A 403 -29.41 -16.75 31.47
CA GLY A 403 -28.42 -17.68 30.97
C GLY A 403 -27.03 -17.36 31.50
N SER A 404 -26.39 -18.29 32.21
CA SER A 404 -24.98 -18.15 32.61
C SER A 404 -24.08 -18.22 31.37
N VAL A 405 -23.63 -17.06 30.88
CA VAL A 405 -22.67 -16.94 29.76
C VAL A 405 -21.31 -17.60 30.11
N ASN A 406 -21.01 -17.73 31.40
CA ASN A 406 -19.84 -18.40 31.96
C ASN A 406 -19.95 -19.94 31.93
N GLY A 407 -20.33 -20.50 30.78
CA GLY A 407 -20.36 -21.93 30.50
C GLY A 407 -18.96 -22.55 30.44
N ARG A 408 -18.32 -22.77 31.59
CA ARG A 408 -17.11 -23.61 31.74
C ARG A 408 -17.46 -25.10 31.60
N GLY A 409 -17.98 -25.50 30.44
CA GLY A 409 -18.30 -26.91 30.16
C GLY A 409 -17.04 -27.72 29.84
N ASP A 410 -16.56 -28.49 30.82
CA ASP A 410 -15.65 -29.66 30.74
C ASP A 410 -14.49 -29.60 29.72
N ALA A 411 -13.96 -28.41 29.46
CA ALA A 411 -12.84 -28.21 28.56
C ALA A 411 -11.53 -28.60 29.25
N ILE A 412 -11.01 -29.78 28.90
CA ILE A 412 -9.60 -30.15 29.19
C ILE A 412 -8.72 -29.02 28.65
N SER A 413 -7.90 -28.43 29.51
CA SER A 413 -7.12 -27.22 29.23
C SER A 413 -5.62 -27.47 29.41
N GLY A 414 -4.81 -26.89 28.53
CA GLY A 414 -3.36 -27.07 28.51
C GLY A 414 -2.92 -28.32 27.73
N LEU A 415 -1.66 -28.72 27.90
CA LEU A 415 -0.97 -29.75 27.10
C LEU A 415 -1.60 -31.16 27.16
N SER A 416 -2.57 -31.41 28.04
CA SER A 416 -3.32 -32.67 28.14
C SER A 416 -4.50 -32.77 27.17
N ASP A 417 -4.87 -31.68 26.49
CA ASP A 417 -5.97 -31.68 25.52
C ASP A 417 -5.57 -32.36 24.20
N LYS A 418 -6.11 -33.57 24.00
CA LYS A 418 -5.87 -34.38 22.78
C LYS A 418 -6.34 -33.70 21.49
N ARG A 419 -7.17 -32.65 21.55
CA ARG A 419 -7.53 -31.83 20.37
C ARG A 419 -6.32 -31.08 19.81
N LEU A 420 -5.37 -30.67 20.65
CA LEU A 420 -4.17 -29.95 20.22
C LEU A 420 -3.35 -30.79 19.22
N GLY A 421 -3.01 -32.03 19.59
CA GLY A 421 -2.31 -32.96 18.70
C GLY A 421 -3.14 -33.37 17.48
N LEU A 422 -4.48 -33.43 17.59
CA LEU A 422 -5.36 -33.68 16.43
C LEU A 422 -5.35 -32.51 15.42
N PHE A 423 -5.16 -31.28 15.90
CA PHE A 423 -4.96 -30.08 15.08
C PHE A 423 -3.47 -29.72 14.89
N GLY A 424 -2.55 -30.70 15.00
CA GLY A 424 -1.14 -30.52 14.66
C GLY A 424 -0.30 -29.65 15.61
N TYR A 425 -0.88 -29.12 16.70
CA TYR A 425 -0.14 -28.28 17.66
C TYR A 425 0.91 -29.10 18.41
N THR A 426 2.18 -28.72 18.25
CA THR A 426 3.31 -29.27 19.02
C THR A 426 3.49 -28.50 20.35
N ILE A 427 4.26 -29.06 21.28
CA ILE A 427 4.65 -28.37 22.53
C ILE A 427 5.41 -27.08 22.21
N GLU A 428 6.26 -27.10 21.18
CA GLU A 428 6.96 -25.94 20.64
C GLU A 428 5.98 -24.87 20.12
N SER A 429 5.01 -25.26 19.28
CA SER A 429 3.95 -24.36 18.78
C SER A 429 3.18 -23.68 19.91
N ILE A 430 2.96 -24.40 21.03
CA ILE A 430 2.22 -23.90 22.19
C ILE A 430 3.10 -22.97 23.05
N ASN A 431 4.39 -23.26 23.19
CA ASN A 431 5.34 -22.38 23.88
C ASN A 431 5.59 -21.07 23.09
N MET A 432 5.46 -21.11 21.77
CA MET A 432 5.58 -19.96 20.85
C MET A 432 4.28 -19.17 20.62
N LEU A 433 3.24 -19.34 21.45
CA LEU A 433 1.94 -18.65 21.26
C LEU A 433 1.94 -17.14 21.54
N LYS A 434 3.00 -16.59 22.16
CA LYS A 434 3.29 -15.16 22.11
C LYS A 434 4.18 -14.91 20.91
N GLU A 435 3.94 -13.84 20.13
CA GLU A 435 4.73 -13.53 18.94
C GLU A 435 6.24 -13.52 19.27
N ALA A 436 6.92 -14.58 18.84
CA ALA A 436 8.30 -14.84 19.19
C ALA A 436 9.22 -14.23 18.12
N LEU A 437 10.29 -13.59 18.56
CA LEU A 437 11.42 -13.23 17.69
C LEU A 437 12.27 -14.48 17.46
N GLY A 438 12.51 -14.81 16.20
CA GLY A 438 13.36 -15.92 15.78
C GLY A 438 14.53 -15.45 14.91
N SER A 439 15.39 -16.40 14.55
CA SER A 439 16.51 -16.20 13.63
C SER A 439 16.80 -17.47 12.84
N MET A 440 17.61 -17.34 11.79
CA MET A 440 17.91 -18.33 10.76
C MET A 440 16.71 -18.70 9.87
N GLY A 441 17.03 -19.02 8.61
CA GLY A 441 16.05 -19.39 7.61
C GLY A 441 15.23 -20.61 8.03
N ASN A 442 13.94 -20.58 7.70
CA ASN A 442 13.13 -21.79 7.68
C ASN A 442 13.66 -22.72 6.59
N ASP A 443 14.44 -23.71 7.02
CA ASP A 443 15.05 -24.78 6.23
C ASP A 443 14.12 -25.99 6.06
N ALA A 444 12.93 -25.96 6.68
CA ALA A 444 11.92 -26.98 6.49
C ALA A 444 11.52 -27.06 5.00
N PRO A 445 11.28 -28.26 4.45
CA PRO A 445 10.82 -28.38 3.07
C PRO A 445 9.52 -27.59 2.88
N LEU A 446 9.42 -26.82 1.79
CA LEU A 446 8.16 -26.39 1.17
C LEU A 446 7.11 -27.46 1.44
N ALA A 447 6.03 -27.21 2.18
CA ALA A 447 5.28 -28.35 2.73
C ALA A 447 4.43 -29.17 1.73
N CYS A 448 4.43 -28.78 0.45
CA CYS A 448 4.04 -29.57 -0.74
C CYS A 448 5.10 -30.64 -1.11
N LEU A 449 6.33 -30.46 -0.64
CA LEU A 449 7.46 -31.38 -0.68
C LEU A 449 7.72 -32.02 0.71
N SER A 450 7.19 -31.44 1.80
CA SER A 450 7.24 -32.05 3.14
C SER A 450 6.46 -33.37 3.20
N LYS A 451 7.08 -34.35 3.86
CA LYS A 451 6.53 -35.69 4.11
C LYS A 451 5.56 -35.74 5.30
N PHE A 452 5.45 -34.65 6.07
CA PHE A 452 4.47 -34.49 7.14
C PHE A 452 3.12 -33.95 6.63
N GLN A 453 2.11 -33.85 7.51
CA GLN A 453 0.86 -33.15 7.22
C GLN A 453 0.87 -31.73 7.84
N PRO A 454 1.28 -30.70 7.07
CA PRO A 454 1.28 -29.30 7.50
C PRO A 454 -0.14 -28.76 7.66
N LEU A 455 -0.31 -27.74 8.49
CA LEU A 455 -1.60 -27.10 8.69
C LEU A 455 -1.98 -26.20 7.50
N PRO A 456 -3.27 -26.10 7.13
CA PRO A 456 -3.67 -25.47 5.86
C PRO A 456 -3.19 -24.03 5.66
N TYR A 457 -2.95 -23.27 6.74
CA TYR A 457 -2.50 -21.89 6.68
C TYR A 457 -1.03 -21.74 6.26
N GLU A 458 -0.17 -22.75 6.43
CA GLU A 458 1.26 -22.67 6.09
C GLU A 458 1.49 -22.39 4.59
N TYR A 459 0.48 -22.67 3.77
CA TYR A 459 0.52 -22.58 2.32
C TYR A 459 0.11 -21.17 1.83
N PHE A 460 -0.60 -20.42 2.66
CA PHE A 460 -1.06 -19.08 2.32
C PHE A 460 0.02 -18.10 2.77
N LYS A 461 0.97 -17.82 1.87
CA LYS A 461 1.99 -16.81 2.14
C LYS A 461 1.35 -15.41 2.10
N GLN A 462 1.71 -14.61 3.09
CA GLN A 462 1.30 -13.22 3.21
C GLN A 462 1.97 -12.42 2.09
N LEU A 463 1.15 -11.76 1.28
CA LEU A 463 1.62 -10.76 0.34
C LEU A 463 2.07 -9.52 1.13
N PHE A 464 3.13 -8.86 0.67
CA PHE A 464 3.65 -7.65 1.27
C PHE A 464 3.98 -6.61 0.18
N ALA A 465 3.85 -5.34 0.55
CA ALA A 465 4.13 -4.21 -0.32
C ALA A 465 5.64 -4.09 -0.60
N GLN A 466 6.02 -3.94 -1.86
CA GLN A 466 7.40 -3.70 -2.28
C GLN A 466 7.46 -2.84 -3.55
N VAL A 467 8.23 -1.75 -3.50
CA VAL A 467 8.45 -0.77 -4.59
C VAL A 467 7.20 0.01 -5.03
N THR A 468 6.13 -0.66 -5.47
CA THR A 468 4.92 -0.06 -6.07
C THR A 468 4.16 0.79 -5.04
N ASN A 469 3.93 0.23 -3.85
CA ASN A 469 3.47 0.94 -2.66
C ASN A 469 4.39 0.68 -1.44
N PRO A 470 4.41 1.58 -0.44
CA PRO A 470 5.12 1.38 0.81
C PRO A 470 4.27 0.60 1.84
N PRO A 471 4.90 -0.12 2.78
CA PRO A 471 4.26 -0.53 4.02
C PRO A 471 4.11 0.67 5.00
N ILE A 472 3.26 0.51 6.01
CA ILE A 472 2.99 1.51 7.07
C ILE A 472 3.56 0.99 8.40
N ASP A 473 4.17 1.85 9.24
CA ASP A 473 4.61 1.45 10.59
C ASP A 473 3.40 1.29 11.54
N PRO A 474 3.07 0.08 12.01
CA PRO A 474 1.86 -0.18 12.80
C PRO A 474 1.96 0.33 14.24
N PHE A 475 3.13 0.81 14.68
CA PHE A 475 3.38 1.37 16.00
C PHE A 475 3.40 2.91 15.95
N ARG A 476 4.21 3.49 15.05
CA ARG A 476 4.43 4.95 14.93
C ARG A 476 3.33 5.66 14.14
N GLU A 477 2.69 4.97 13.21
CA GLU A 477 1.60 5.51 12.38
C GLU A 477 0.24 4.92 12.79
N LYS A 478 0.17 4.31 13.99
CA LYS A 478 -1.03 3.65 14.53
C LYS A 478 -2.32 4.49 14.53
N ILE A 479 -2.22 5.82 14.38
CA ILE A 479 -3.37 6.74 14.24
C ILE A 479 -4.18 6.49 12.95
N VAL A 480 -3.56 6.08 11.84
CA VAL A 480 -4.26 5.88 10.55
C VAL A 480 -4.96 4.52 10.43
N MET A 481 -4.49 3.51 11.15
CA MET A 481 -4.97 2.12 11.04
C MET A 481 -6.21 1.84 11.88
N SER A 482 -7.06 0.88 11.46
CA SER A 482 -8.22 0.39 12.21
C SER A 482 -8.39 -1.13 12.07
N LEU A 483 -9.02 -1.76 13.06
CA LEU A 483 -9.45 -3.18 13.02
C LEU A 483 -10.97 -3.33 13.13
N MET A 484 -11.71 -2.21 13.14
CA MET A 484 -13.17 -2.21 13.22
C MET A 484 -13.79 -2.92 12.01
N CYS A 485 -14.78 -3.78 12.25
CA CYS A 485 -15.47 -4.50 11.19
C CYS A 485 -17.00 -4.57 11.44
N PRO A 486 -17.83 -4.07 10.50
CA PRO A 486 -19.28 -4.24 10.52
C PRO A 486 -19.67 -5.60 9.94
N ILE A 487 -20.31 -6.44 10.74
CA ILE A 487 -20.66 -7.83 10.42
C ILE A 487 -22.18 -7.98 10.21
N GLY A 488 -22.56 -8.61 9.09
CA GLY A 488 -23.96 -8.78 8.69
C GLY A 488 -24.20 -8.37 7.23
N PRO A 489 -25.44 -8.50 6.73
CA PRO A 489 -25.81 -8.08 5.37
C PRO A 489 -25.54 -6.59 5.16
N THR A 490 -25.29 -6.17 3.92
CA THR A 490 -25.15 -4.76 3.54
C THR A 490 -26.42 -4.26 2.85
N ALA A 491 -26.68 -2.95 2.92
CA ALA A 491 -27.81 -2.30 2.28
C ALA A 491 -27.47 -1.81 0.86
N ASN A 492 -28.47 -1.27 0.15
CA ASN A 492 -28.31 -0.72 -1.20
C ASN A 492 -27.35 0.50 -1.21
N ILE A 493 -26.11 0.33 -1.70
CA ILE A 493 -25.08 1.39 -1.67
C ILE A 493 -25.49 2.68 -2.39
N LEU A 494 -26.37 2.59 -3.40
CA LEU A 494 -26.82 3.73 -4.18
C LEU A 494 -27.75 4.69 -3.41
N GLN A 495 -28.39 4.22 -2.33
CA GLN A 495 -29.35 4.97 -1.52
C GLN A 495 -28.90 5.08 -0.04
N PRO A 496 -28.33 6.23 0.38
CA PRO A 496 -27.91 6.47 1.76
C PRO A 496 -29.04 6.29 2.79
N SER A 497 -28.84 5.41 3.78
CA SER A 497 -29.88 5.11 4.78
C SER A 497 -29.32 4.60 6.12
N ALA A 498 -30.19 4.51 7.13
CA ALA A 498 -29.89 3.92 8.44
C ALA A 498 -29.54 2.42 8.38
N GLN A 499 -30.00 1.70 7.34
CA GLN A 499 -29.86 0.24 7.25
C GLN A 499 -28.40 -0.23 7.26
N PHE A 500 -27.45 0.61 6.82
CA PHE A 500 -26.02 0.30 6.90
C PHE A 500 -25.53 0.02 8.32
N VAL A 501 -26.08 0.67 9.34
CA VAL A 501 -25.63 0.49 10.73
C VAL A 501 -26.40 -0.61 11.47
N HIS A 502 -27.40 -1.25 10.84
CA HIS A 502 -28.13 -2.41 11.39
C HIS A 502 -27.31 -3.72 11.33
N ARG A 503 -25.99 -3.58 11.45
CA ARG A 503 -24.95 -4.61 11.36
C ARG A 503 -24.24 -4.67 12.72
N LEU A 504 -23.76 -5.84 13.12
CA LEU A 504 -23.00 -5.99 14.35
C LEU A 504 -21.64 -5.30 14.19
N PHE A 505 -21.44 -4.19 14.87
CA PHE A 505 -20.20 -3.45 14.82
C PHE A 505 -19.21 -4.00 15.85
N LEU A 506 -18.09 -4.56 15.36
CA LEU A 506 -17.02 -5.09 16.21
C LEU A 506 -15.81 -4.14 16.19
N PRO A 507 -15.14 -3.89 17.34
CA PRO A 507 -13.91 -3.10 17.38
C PRO A 507 -12.68 -3.83 16.81
N GLN A 508 -12.76 -5.17 16.72
CA GLN A 508 -11.76 -6.07 16.18
C GLN A 508 -12.44 -7.37 15.70
N PRO A 509 -11.88 -8.14 14.75
CA PRO A 509 -12.44 -9.41 14.30
C PRO A 509 -12.28 -10.58 15.30
N ILE A 510 -11.53 -10.39 16.39
CA ILE A 510 -11.26 -11.41 17.41
C ILE A 510 -12.33 -11.35 18.52
N LEU A 511 -13.20 -12.36 18.54
CA LEU A 511 -14.23 -12.56 19.58
C LEU A 511 -13.73 -13.48 20.70
N SER A 512 -14.09 -13.20 21.95
CA SER A 512 -13.88 -14.15 23.05
C SER A 512 -14.92 -15.28 23.05
N ILE A 513 -14.67 -16.35 23.80
CA ILE A 513 -15.66 -17.44 23.98
C ILE A 513 -16.96 -16.91 24.62
N PRO A 514 -16.94 -16.04 25.67
CA PRO A 514 -18.13 -15.33 26.14
C PRO A 514 -18.88 -14.57 25.04
N ASP A 515 -18.19 -13.81 24.18
CA ASP A 515 -18.83 -13.04 23.09
C ASP A 515 -19.50 -13.97 22.08
N LEU A 516 -18.81 -15.03 21.67
CA LEU A 516 -19.34 -16.04 20.76
C LEU A 516 -20.54 -16.80 21.35
N ASN A 517 -20.55 -17.02 22.67
CA ASN A 517 -21.70 -17.61 23.36
C ASN A 517 -22.87 -16.63 23.44
N ALA A 518 -22.61 -15.34 23.73
CA ALA A 518 -23.64 -14.31 23.72
C ALA A 518 -24.30 -14.17 22.33
N LEU A 519 -23.51 -14.21 21.26
CA LEU A 519 -24.02 -14.19 19.88
C LEU A 519 -24.86 -15.42 19.50
N LYS A 520 -24.63 -16.58 20.12
CA LYS A 520 -25.47 -17.80 19.94
C LYS A 520 -26.76 -17.78 20.76
N MET A 521 -26.76 -17.06 21.89
CA MET A 521 -27.86 -17.01 22.84
C MET A 521 -28.77 -15.78 22.68
N THR A 522 -28.36 -14.80 21.86
CA THR A 522 -29.12 -13.56 21.67
C THR A 522 -30.46 -13.78 20.99
N ASN A 523 -31.39 -12.87 21.31
CA ASN A 523 -32.66 -12.66 20.62
C ASN A 523 -32.79 -11.21 20.08
N HIS A 524 -31.70 -10.43 20.11
CA HIS A 524 -31.68 -9.00 19.79
C HIS A 524 -32.23 -8.72 18.38
N ARG A 525 -33.19 -7.81 18.24
CA ARG A 525 -33.94 -7.55 16.98
C ARG A 525 -34.51 -8.80 16.29
N GLY A 526 -34.79 -9.86 17.07
CA GLY A 526 -35.26 -11.14 16.53
C GLY A 526 -34.18 -11.98 15.84
N TRP A 527 -32.91 -11.55 15.85
CA TRP A 527 -31.77 -12.39 15.48
C TRP A 527 -31.76 -13.63 16.36
N LYS A 528 -31.57 -14.80 15.74
CA LYS A 528 -31.47 -16.09 16.40
C LYS A 528 -30.43 -16.91 15.67
N ASP A 529 -29.67 -17.73 16.39
CA ASP A 529 -28.84 -18.75 15.79
C ASP A 529 -29.69 -19.73 14.97
N PRO A 530 -29.52 -19.83 13.62
CA PRO A 530 -30.21 -20.84 12.82
C PRO A 530 -29.86 -22.27 13.25
N GLN A 531 -28.71 -22.47 13.91
CA GLN A 531 -28.22 -23.75 14.41
C GLN A 531 -28.84 -24.17 15.76
N HIS A 532 -29.80 -23.40 16.30
CA HIS A 532 -30.79 -23.99 17.21
C HIS A 532 -31.63 -25.10 16.52
N ASN A 533 -31.58 -25.19 15.20
CA ASN A 533 -31.79 -26.44 14.49
C ASN A 533 -30.61 -27.41 14.71
N LYS A 534 -30.75 -28.33 15.68
CA LYS A 534 -29.74 -29.35 16.06
C LYS A 534 -29.46 -30.43 14.97
N ARG A 535 -29.93 -30.23 13.73
CA ARG A 535 -29.75 -31.16 12.60
C ARG A 535 -28.35 -31.01 11.99
N SER A 536 -27.45 -31.96 12.26
CA SER A 536 -26.14 -32.03 11.58
C SER A 536 -26.32 -32.06 10.05
N ALA A 537 -25.80 -31.05 9.35
CA ALA A 537 -25.86 -30.93 7.89
C ALA A 537 -25.14 -32.11 7.21
N ILE A 538 -23.93 -32.42 7.66
CA ILE A 538 -23.19 -33.62 7.27
C ILE A 538 -23.58 -34.78 8.19
N LYS A 539 -23.89 -35.95 7.62
CA LYS A 539 -24.13 -37.19 8.37
C LYS A 539 -23.23 -38.32 7.88
N GLN A 540 -22.84 -39.23 8.78
CA GLN A 540 -21.90 -40.31 8.44
C GLN A 540 -22.60 -41.65 8.30
N VAL A 541 -22.23 -42.37 7.24
CA VAL A 541 -22.54 -43.79 7.05
C VAL A 541 -21.23 -44.54 7.29
N ALA A 542 -21.19 -45.32 8.36
CA ALA A 542 -20.02 -46.04 8.86
C ALA A 542 -20.36 -47.53 9.10
N SER A 543 -19.34 -48.39 9.13
CA SER A 543 -19.47 -49.86 9.17
C SER A 543 -20.58 -50.39 10.10
N GLY A 544 -20.60 -49.99 11.37
CA GLY A 544 -21.59 -50.44 12.36
C GLY A 544 -23.02 -49.91 12.20
N ARG A 545 -23.30 -49.02 11.23
CA ARG A 545 -24.62 -48.44 10.87
C ARG A 545 -25.48 -47.86 12.02
N PHE A 546 -24.93 -47.70 13.22
CA PHE A 546 -25.62 -47.19 14.41
C PHE A 546 -26.39 -45.89 14.17
N GLY A 547 -27.73 -45.93 14.29
CA GLY A 547 -28.62 -44.77 14.09
C GLY A 547 -28.92 -44.40 12.64
N VAL A 548 -28.39 -45.12 11.65
CA VAL A 548 -28.68 -44.88 10.23
C VAL A 548 -30.09 -45.38 9.91
N THR A 549 -30.98 -44.45 9.56
CA THR A 549 -32.39 -44.68 9.24
C THR A 549 -32.81 -43.81 8.05
N ALA A 550 -33.95 -44.09 7.41
CA ALA A 550 -34.46 -43.26 6.32
C ALA A 550 -34.63 -41.78 6.74
N SER A 551 -35.15 -41.52 7.95
CA SER A 551 -35.27 -40.16 8.50
C SER A 551 -33.90 -39.52 8.76
N TYR A 552 -32.92 -40.28 9.25
CA TYR A 552 -31.54 -39.80 9.40
C TYR A 552 -30.96 -39.36 8.03
N LEU A 553 -31.06 -40.21 7.01
CA LEU A 553 -30.49 -39.94 5.68
C LEU A 553 -31.17 -38.76 4.97
N ALA A 554 -32.50 -38.68 5.01
CA ALA A 554 -33.27 -37.61 4.38
C ALA A 554 -33.05 -36.21 5.00
N HIS A 555 -32.57 -36.14 6.26
CA HIS A 555 -32.30 -34.88 6.96
C HIS A 555 -30.83 -34.45 6.90
N ALA A 556 -30.11 -34.80 5.85
CA ALA A 556 -28.72 -34.40 5.58
C ALA A 556 -28.62 -33.53 4.32
N ASP A 557 -27.58 -32.70 4.25
CA ASP A 557 -27.16 -31.93 3.08
C ASP A 557 -25.91 -32.57 2.42
N ASP A 558 -25.08 -33.23 3.23
CA ASP A 558 -24.01 -34.15 2.77
C ASP A 558 -24.13 -35.49 3.49
N LEU A 559 -23.97 -36.59 2.76
CA LEU A 559 -23.79 -37.94 3.31
C LEU A 559 -22.32 -38.35 3.13
N GLN A 560 -21.69 -38.78 4.21
CA GLN A 560 -20.28 -39.12 4.24
C GLN A 560 -20.07 -40.62 4.50
N ILE A 561 -19.65 -41.35 3.47
CA ILE A 561 -19.21 -42.74 3.61
C ILE A 561 -17.84 -42.72 4.28
N LYS A 562 -17.73 -43.37 5.44
CA LYS A 562 -16.56 -43.30 6.30
C LYS A 562 -15.73 -44.59 6.21
N MET A 563 -15.03 -44.77 5.09
CA MET A 563 -14.16 -45.92 4.83
C MET A 563 -13.10 -46.13 5.91
N ALA A 564 -12.46 -45.05 6.38
CA ALA A 564 -11.44 -45.11 7.41
C ALA A 564 -11.36 -43.81 8.25
N GLN A 565 -10.48 -43.80 9.25
CA GLN A 565 -10.08 -42.60 9.99
C GLN A 565 -8.59 -42.65 10.34
N GLY A 566 -7.88 -41.52 10.21
CA GLY A 566 -6.42 -41.48 10.39
C GLY A 566 -5.93 -41.90 11.78
N ALA A 567 -6.78 -41.83 12.80
CA ALA A 567 -6.46 -42.26 14.16
C ALA A 567 -6.47 -43.79 14.38
N LYS A 568 -7.09 -44.57 13.47
CA LYS A 568 -6.97 -46.04 13.39
C LYS A 568 -7.45 -46.53 12.01
N PRO A 569 -6.55 -46.59 11.00
CA PRO A 569 -6.82 -47.20 9.71
C PRO A 569 -7.00 -48.72 9.87
N GLY A 570 -7.93 -49.33 9.12
CA GLY A 570 -8.17 -50.78 9.19
C GLY A 570 -8.95 -51.26 10.43
N GLU A 571 -9.52 -50.38 11.25
CA GLU A 571 -10.30 -50.74 12.44
C GLU A 571 -11.68 -50.06 12.51
N GLY A 572 -12.65 -50.76 13.10
CA GLY A 572 -13.98 -50.22 13.35
C GLY A 572 -14.04 -49.25 14.53
N GLY A 573 -15.05 -48.39 14.56
CA GLY A 573 -15.25 -47.42 15.66
C GLY A 573 -15.67 -48.09 16.98
N GLU A 574 -15.04 -47.69 18.08
CA GLU A 574 -15.29 -48.24 19.42
C GLU A 574 -15.98 -47.22 20.35
N LEU A 575 -16.81 -47.73 21.26
CA LEU A 575 -17.38 -46.98 22.36
C LEU A 575 -17.48 -47.89 23.61
N PRO A 576 -16.66 -47.66 24.66
CA PRO A 576 -16.70 -48.46 25.89
C PRO A 576 -18.06 -48.45 26.57
N GLY A 577 -18.49 -49.58 27.13
CA GLY A 577 -19.86 -49.80 27.61
C GLY A 577 -20.34 -48.81 28.68
N TYR A 578 -19.47 -48.38 29.59
CA TYR A 578 -19.78 -47.35 30.60
C TYR A 578 -20.08 -45.96 29.99
N LYS A 579 -19.85 -45.75 28.69
CA LYS A 579 -20.26 -44.55 27.93
C LYS A 579 -21.51 -44.75 27.10
N VAL A 580 -22.14 -45.93 27.14
CA VAL A 580 -23.38 -46.25 26.43
C VAL A 580 -24.55 -46.05 27.39
N THR A 581 -24.90 -44.80 27.63
CA THR A 581 -26.06 -44.38 28.43
C THR A 581 -27.37 -44.78 27.74
N GLU A 582 -28.51 -44.71 28.44
CA GLU A 582 -29.82 -45.05 27.87
C GLU A 582 -30.15 -44.25 26.60
N ASP A 583 -29.86 -42.94 26.57
CA ASP A 583 -30.05 -42.10 25.38
C ASP A 583 -29.13 -42.51 24.22
N ILE A 584 -27.87 -42.88 24.50
CA ILE A 584 -26.92 -43.32 23.48
C ILE A 584 -27.33 -44.70 22.94
N ALA A 585 -27.76 -45.61 23.82
CA ALA A 585 -28.30 -46.91 23.47
C ALA A 585 -29.55 -46.79 22.58
N LYS A 586 -30.52 -45.97 22.99
CA LYS A 586 -31.73 -45.64 22.23
C LYS A 586 -31.41 -45.02 20.87
N THR A 587 -30.47 -44.07 20.82
CA THR A 587 -30.03 -43.41 19.57
C THR A 587 -29.32 -44.37 18.61
N ARG A 588 -28.62 -45.38 19.13
CA ARG A 588 -27.87 -46.36 18.34
C ARG A 588 -28.63 -47.68 18.09
N CYS A 589 -29.85 -47.81 18.64
CA CYS A 589 -30.62 -49.06 18.68
C CYS A 589 -29.83 -50.23 19.33
N SER A 590 -29.11 -49.95 20.41
CA SER A 590 -28.30 -50.91 21.17
C SER A 590 -28.76 -51.02 22.63
N VAL A 591 -28.06 -51.83 23.44
CA VAL A 591 -28.34 -52.03 24.87
C VAL A 591 -27.50 -51.06 25.73
N PRO A 592 -28.05 -50.43 26.80
CA PRO A 592 -27.28 -49.61 27.74
C PRO A 592 -26.17 -50.39 28.44
N GLY A 593 -25.06 -49.74 28.77
CA GLY A 593 -23.93 -50.35 29.49
C GLY A 593 -23.05 -51.32 28.67
N VAL A 594 -23.50 -51.77 27.49
CA VAL A 594 -22.78 -52.71 26.63
C VAL A 594 -21.83 -51.97 25.70
N GLY A 595 -20.57 -52.43 25.61
CA GLY A 595 -19.57 -51.84 24.72
C GLY A 595 -19.89 -52.06 23.24
N LEU A 596 -19.77 -51.02 22.43
CA LEU A 596 -20.03 -51.08 20.99
C LEU A 596 -18.72 -51.05 20.22
N ILE A 597 -18.34 -52.17 19.63
CA ILE A 597 -17.24 -52.27 18.66
C ILE A 597 -17.87 -52.44 17.29
N SER A 598 -17.59 -51.51 16.37
CA SER A 598 -18.06 -51.63 14.98
C SER A 598 -17.19 -52.65 14.22
N PRO A 599 -17.71 -53.31 13.17
CA PRO A 599 -16.85 -54.07 12.25
C PRO A 599 -15.77 -53.18 11.62
N PRO A 600 -14.57 -53.71 11.31
CA PRO A 600 -13.57 -52.98 10.54
C PRO A 600 -13.99 -52.63 9.11
N PRO A 601 -14.48 -53.56 8.26
CA PRO A 601 -14.98 -53.21 6.94
C PRO A 601 -16.43 -52.69 7.02
N HIS A 602 -16.87 -52.01 5.98
CA HIS A 602 -18.28 -51.97 5.63
C HIS A 602 -18.65 -53.34 5.03
N HIS A 603 -19.64 -54.05 5.59
CA HIS A 603 -20.04 -55.37 5.09
C HIS A 603 -20.81 -55.33 3.75
N ASP A 604 -21.11 -54.13 3.28
CA ASP A 604 -21.70 -53.76 2.00
C ASP A 604 -20.70 -52.98 1.12
N ILE A 605 -19.39 -53.05 1.41
CA ILE A 605 -18.31 -52.53 0.55
C ILE A 605 -17.07 -53.43 0.64
N TYR A 606 -16.95 -54.39 -0.28
CA TYR A 606 -15.73 -55.21 -0.45
C TYR A 606 -14.96 -54.85 -1.72
N SER A 607 -15.62 -54.27 -2.74
CA SER A 607 -15.01 -53.79 -3.97
C SER A 607 -15.28 -52.30 -4.23
N ILE A 608 -14.79 -51.79 -5.37
CA ILE A 608 -15.08 -50.42 -5.81
C ILE A 608 -16.45 -50.31 -6.50
N GLU A 609 -16.97 -51.42 -7.04
CA GLU A 609 -18.34 -51.52 -7.55
C GLU A 609 -19.34 -51.42 -6.39
N ASP A 610 -19.12 -52.15 -5.30
CA ASP A 610 -19.95 -52.07 -4.08
C ASP A 610 -20.00 -50.64 -3.51
N LEU A 611 -18.87 -49.93 -3.54
CA LEU A 611 -18.82 -48.53 -3.10
C LEU A 611 -19.66 -47.62 -4.01
N ALA A 612 -19.64 -47.85 -5.33
CA ALA A 612 -20.46 -47.10 -6.27
C ALA A 612 -21.96 -47.39 -6.07
N GLU A 613 -22.32 -48.63 -5.73
CA GLU A 613 -23.69 -49.01 -5.39
C GLU A 613 -24.15 -48.34 -4.09
N LEU A 614 -23.32 -48.32 -3.03
CA LEU A 614 -23.68 -47.57 -1.81
C LEU A 614 -23.77 -46.05 -2.05
N ILE A 615 -22.95 -45.48 -2.94
CA ILE A 615 -23.08 -44.08 -3.35
C ILE A 615 -24.43 -43.86 -4.06
N TYR A 616 -24.85 -44.79 -4.92
CA TYR A 616 -26.15 -44.77 -5.60
C TYR A 616 -27.32 -44.92 -4.63
N ASP A 617 -27.28 -45.87 -3.69
CA ASP A 617 -28.29 -46.07 -2.64
C ASP A 617 -28.47 -44.82 -1.76
N LEU A 618 -27.37 -44.21 -1.33
CA LEU A 618 -27.42 -43.00 -0.50
C LEU A 618 -27.95 -41.79 -1.30
N LYS A 619 -27.69 -41.72 -2.60
CA LYS A 619 -28.31 -40.72 -3.50
C LYS A 619 -29.79 -41.02 -3.75
N CYS A 620 -30.21 -42.28 -3.81
CA CYS A 620 -31.63 -42.65 -3.89
C CYS A 620 -32.38 -42.33 -2.59
N ALA A 621 -31.75 -42.57 -1.43
CA ALA A 621 -32.30 -42.27 -0.11
C ALA A 621 -32.38 -40.76 0.19
N ASN A 622 -31.50 -39.95 -0.41
CA ASN A 622 -31.59 -38.48 -0.37
C ASN A 622 -31.01 -37.86 -1.67
N PRO A 623 -31.85 -37.64 -2.71
CA PRO A 623 -31.39 -37.12 -4.01
C PRO A 623 -30.76 -35.73 -4.00
N ARG A 624 -30.92 -34.98 -2.89
CA ARG A 624 -30.38 -33.61 -2.75
C ARG A 624 -29.04 -33.58 -2.04
N ALA A 625 -28.71 -34.59 -1.23
CA ALA A 625 -27.45 -34.62 -0.50
C ALA A 625 -26.28 -34.93 -1.43
N ARG A 626 -25.10 -34.34 -1.18
CA ARG A 626 -23.87 -34.74 -1.89
C ARG A 626 -23.21 -35.91 -1.16
N ILE A 627 -22.63 -36.85 -1.91
CA ILE A 627 -21.99 -38.03 -1.33
C ILE A 627 -20.47 -37.81 -1.28
N SER A 628 -19.92 -37.73 -0.06
CA SER A 628 -18.49 -37.59 0.19
C SER A 628 -17.90 -38.90 0.70
N VAL A 629 -16.65 -39.21 0.36
CA VAL A 629 -15.97 -40.44 0.82
C VAL A 629 -14.74 -40.07 1.61
N LYS A 630 -14.72 -40.44 2.90
CA LYS A 630 -13.62 -40.13 3.82
C LYS A 630 -12.55 -41.22 3.77
N LEU A 631 -11.51 -40.95 3.00
CA LEU A 631 -10.29 -41.74 2.90
C LEU A 631 -9.24 -41.30 3.94
N VAL A 632 -8.13 -42.04 4.01
CA VAL A 632 -6.94 -41.74 4.83
C VAL A 632 -5.71 -41.73 3.92
N SER A 633 -4.74 -40.87 4.21
CA SER A 633 -3.53 -40.69 3.40
C SER A 633 -2.55 -41.87 3.53
N GLU A 634 -2.67 -42.87 2.65
CA GLU A 634 -1.78 -44.04 2.58
C GLU A 634 -1.24 -44.30 1.16
N VAL A 635 -0.23 -45.17 1.04
CA VAL A 635 0.37 -45.51 -0.26
C VAL A 635 -0.65 -46.27 -1.11
N GLY A 636 -1.05 -45.67 -2.24
CA GLY A 636 -2.11 -46.20 -3.11
C GLY A 636 -3.43 -45.44 -3.02
N VAL A 637 -3.61 -44.54 -2.05
CA VAL A 637 -4.88 -43.78 -1.88
C VAL A 637 -5.29 -42.99 -3.13
N GLY A 638 -4.35 -42.57 -3.98
CA GLY A 638 -4.66 -41.90 -5.26
C GLY A 638 -5.39 -42.80 -6.28
N VAL A 639 -5.09 -44.10 -6.30
CA VAL A 639 -5.81 -45.08 -7.16
C VAL A 639 -7.20 -45.34 -6.58
N VAL A 640 -7.30 -45.49 -5.25
CA VAL A 640 -8.59 -45.61 -4.55
C VAL A 640 -9.45 -44.36 -4.78
N ALA A 641 -8.89 -43.16 -4.63
CA ALA A 641 -9.57 -41.89 -4.90
C ALA A 641 -10.02 -41.75 -6.36
N SER A 642 -9.24 -42.26 -7.33
CA SER A 642 -9.66 -42.32 -8.73
C SER A 642 -10.84 -43.27 -8.94
N GLY A 643 -10.85 -44.44 -8.27
CA GLY A 643 -11.99 -45.35 -8.24
C GLY A 643 -13.23 -44.73 -7.59
N VAL A 644 -13.04 -44.05 -6.45
CA VAL A 644 -14.07 -43.33 -5.69
C VAL A 644 -14.72 -42.22 -6.53
N ALA A 645 -13.93 -41.48 -7.31
CA ALA A 645 -14.44 -40.48 -8.24
C ALA A 645 -15.21 -41.13 -9.42
N LYS A 646 -14.75 -42.27 -9.94
CA LYS A 646 -15.49 -43.07 -10.95
C LYS A 646 -16.81 -43.62 -10.38
N GLY A 647 -16.84 -43.94 -9.08
CA GLY A 647 -18.04 -44.26 -8.30
C GLY A 647 -18.96 -43.05 -8.02
N LYS A 648 -18.70 -41.88 -8.62
CA LYS A 648 -19.49 -40.64 -8.52
C LYS A 648 -19.50 -39.96 -7.15
N ALA A 649 -18.48 -40.18 -6.32
CA ALA A 649 -18.30 -39.38 -5.11
C ALA A 649 -17.99 -37.90 -5.44
N GLU A 650 -18.67 -36.97 -4.76
CA GLU A 650 -18.67 -35.54 -5.07
C GLU A 650 -17.59 -34.73 -4.31
N HIS A 651 -16.86 -35.33 -3.35
CA HIS A 651 -15.85 -34.61 -2.53
C HIS A 651 -14.79 -35.52 -1.85
N ILE A 652 -13.50 -35.14 -1.92
CA ILE A 652 -12.28 -35.84 -1.42
C ILE A 652 -11.21 -34.80 -0.99
N VAL A 653 -10.32 -35.05 0.01
CA VAL A 653 -9.46 -34.01 0.67
C VAL A 653 -8.07 -34.50 1.19
N ILE A 654 -6.91 -33.87 0.80
CA ILE A 654 -5.48 -34.02 1.28
C ILE A 654 -4.58 -32.80 0.79
N SER A 655 -3.43 -32.39 1.40
CA SER A 655 -2.65 -31.15 0.98
C SER A 655 -1.22 -30.77 1.60
N GLY A 656 -0.56 -29.63 1.21
CA GLY A 656 0.68 -28.99 1.81
C GLY A 656 1.42 -27.80 1.06
N HIS A 657 2.15 -26.83 1.73
CA HIS A 657 3.19 -25.83 1.21
C HIS A 657 3.90 -24.92 2.34
N ASP A 658 5.12 -24.31 2.17
CA ASP A 658 5.91 -23.48 3.20
C ASP A 658 7.10 -22.51 2.69
N GLY A 659 7.88 -21.72 3.50
CA GLY A 659 9.04 -20.78 3.13
C GLY A 659 9.75 -19.94 4.30
N GLY A 660 10.87 -19.15 4.12
CA GLY A 660 11.74 -18.58 5.25
C GLY A 660 12.75 -17.35 5.16
N THR A 661 13.39 -16.90 6.29
CA THR A 661 14.37 -15.73 6.44
C THR A 661 15.25 -15.66 7.74
N GLY A 662 16.25 -14.75 7.86
CA GLY A 662 17.35 -14.74 8.85
C GLY A 662 17.17 -14.12 10.25
N ALA A 663 16.33 -13.10 10.46
CA ALA A 663 15.93 -12.58 11.79
C ALA A 663 14.61 -11.80 11.68
N SER A 664 13.56 -12.24 12.35
CA SER A 664 12.18 -11.74 12.15
C SER A 664 11.25 -12.25 13.26
N SER A 665 10.01 -11.76 13.32
CA SER A 665 8.96 -12.51 14.05
C SER A 665 8.75 -13.87 13.39
N TRP A 666 8.42 -14.89 14.19
CA TRP A 666 8.23 -16.27 13.73
C TRP A 666 7.18 -16.37 12.62
N THR A 667 6.15 -15.51 12.68
CA THR A 667 5.13 -15.34 11.64
C THR A 667 5.76 -14.93 10.30
N GLY A 668 6.69 -13.98 10.30
CA GLY A 668 7.45 -13.60 9.11
C GLY A 668 8.40 -14.70 8.62
N ILE A 669 9.05 -15.44 9.55
CA ILE A 669 9.93 -16.57 9.22
C ILE A 669 9.17 -17.75 8.61
N LYS A 670 7.89 -17.93 8.92
CA LYS A 670 7.09 -19.06 8.43
C LYS A 670 6.03 -18.70 7.39
N SER A 671 5.66 -17.43 7.23
CA SER A 671 4.46 -17.06 6.45
C SER A 671 4.66 -15.93 5.44
N ALA A 672 5.86 -15.38 5.28
CA ALA A 672 6.17 -14.40 4.22
C ALA A 672 7.31 -14.89 3.32
N GLY A 673 7.29 -14.48 2.04
CA GLY A 673 8.35 -14.78 1.07
C GLY A 673 8.11 -16.03 0.19
N LEU A 674 9.07 -16.27 -0.70
CA LEU A 674 9.13 -17.33 -1.72
C LEU A 674 10.53 -18.01 -1.67
N PRO A 675 10.75 -19.13 -2.40
CA PRO A 675 12.04 -19.84 -2.41
C PRO A 675 13.26 -18.98 -2.78
N TRP A 676 14.43 -19.40 -2.30
CA TRP A 676 15.62 -18.54 -2.11
C TRP A 676 16.64 -18.58 -3.26
N GLU A 677 16.34 -19.23 -4.39
CA GLU A 677 17.14 -19.20 -5.62
C GLU A 677 17.38 -17.76 -6.18
N LEU A 678 16.75 -16.74 -5.57
CA LEU A 678 16.84 -15.32 -5.90
C LEU A 678 17.32 -14.41 -4.73
N GLY A 679 17.82 -14.94 -3.59
CA GLY A 679 17.94 -14.11 -2.37
C GLY A 679 19.03 -14.46 -1.33
N VAL A 680 20.21 -14.94 -1.73
CA VAL A 680 21.24 -15.39 -0.77
C VAL A 680 22.27 -14.31 -0.37
N ALA A 681 22.36 -14.08 0.95
CA ALA A 681 23.47 -13.53 1.76
C ALA A 681 23.37 -12.07 2.27
N GLU A 682 23.13 -11.92 3.59
CA GLU A 682 24.10 -11.29 4.52
C GLU A 682 23.64 -11.30 6.01
N THR A 683 24.59 -10.93 6.89
CA THR A 683 24.48 -10.53 8.31
C THR A 683 24.79 -11.55 9.42
N HIS A 684 25.78 -11.18 10.26
CA HIS A 684 25.95 -11.48 11.70
C HIS A 684 27.06 -10.56 12.25
N GLN A 685 26.81 -9.82 13.36
CA GLN A 685 27.81 -8.92 13.99
C GLN A 685 27.71 -8.98 15.52
N ASP A 686 28.64 -9.70 16.18
CA ASP A 686 28.83 -9.66 17.64
C ASP A 686 30.34 -9.50 17.96
N PRO A 687 30.77 -8.46 18.72
CA PRO A 687 32.19 -8.23 19.01
C PRO A 687 32.86 -9.26 19.92
N VAL A 688 32.10 -9.98 20.75
CA VAL A 688 32.62 -10.98 21.70
C VAL A 688 32.79 -12.34 21.01
N LEU A 689 31.86 -12.71 20.13
CA LEU A 689 31.96 -13.93 19.31
C LEU A 689 33.05 -13.83 18.23
N ARG A 690 33.38 -12.64 17.72
CA ARG A 690 34.51 -12.42 16.79
C ARG A 690 35.82 -13.02 17.27
N LYS A 691 36.11 -13.00 18.58
CA LYS A 691 37.34 -13.59 19.16
C LYS A 691 37.40 -15.13 19.10
N LYS A 692 36.30 -15.80 18.72
CA LYS A 692 36.23 -17.26 18.49
C LYS A 692 36.17 -17.62 16.99
N PHE A 693 36.21 -16.65 16.08
CA PHE A 693 36.03 -16.90 14.65
C PHE A 693 37.33 -17.41 14.01
N ALA A 694 37.43 -18.73 13.87
CA ALA A 694 38.54 -19.40 13.17
C ALA A 694 38.38 -19.46 11.64
N GLY A 695 37.33 -18.83 11.09
CA GLY A 695 37.11 -18.74 9.65
C GLY A 695 38.10 -17.77 9.02
N LYS A 696 38.95 -18.29 8.12
CA LYS A 696 39.86 -17.47 7.32
C LYS A 696 39.29 -17.20 5.92
N PRO A 697 39.70 -16.14 5.21
CA PRO A 697 39.27 -15.88 3.83
C PRO A 697 39.47 -17.09 2.89
N GLU A 698 40.54 -17.86 3.09
CA GLU A 698 40.87 -19.08 2.35
C GLU A 698 39.76 -20.13 2.44
N HIS A 699 38.97 -20.18 3.52
CA HIS A 699 37.86 -21.13 3.65
C HIS A 699 36.71 -20.78 2.69
N VAL A 700 36.44 -19.48 2.50
CA VAL A 700 35.42 -18.99 1.55
C VAL A 700 35.94 -19.15 0.12
N ILE A 701 37.21 -18.84 -0.13
CA ILE A 701 37.88 -19.02 -1.43
C ILE A 701 37.82 -20.50 -1.85
N ASN A 702 38.18 -21.43 -0.95
CA ASN A 702 38.13 -22.87 -1.24
C ASN A 702 36.70 -23.35 -1.50
N TYR A 703 35.70 -22.89 -0.73
CA TYR A 703 34.29 -23.21 -0.97
C TYR A 703 33.83 -22.73 -2.36
N LEU A 704 34.17 -21.50 -2.75
CA LEU A 704 33.84 -20.95 -4.07
C LEU A 704 34.56 -21.70 -5.20
N PHE A 705 35.80 -22.15 -5.01
CA PHE A 705 36.50 -23.00 -5.99
C PHE A 705 35.85 -24.38 -6.13
N MET A 706 35.44 -25.02 -5.03
CA MET A 706 34.75 -26.32 -5.06
C MET A 706 33.40 -26.21 -5.77
N LEU A 707 32.59 -25.20 -5.42
CA LEU A 707 31.32 -24.91 -6.09
C LEU A 707 31.51 -24.61 -7.59
N ALA A 708 32.56 -23.87 -7.95
CA ALA A 708 32.88 -23.58 -9.34
C ALA A 708 33.34 -24.83 -10.12
N GLU A 709 33.96 -25.82 -9.47
CA GLU A 709 34.28 -27.11 -10.09
C GLU A 709 33.02 -27.96 -10.30
N GLU A 710 32.16 -28.09 -9.28
CA GLU A 710 30.88 -28.81 -9.36
C GLU A 710 29.98 -28.25 -10.49
N VAL A 711 29.92 -26.92 -10.63
CA VAL A 711 29.23 -26.26 -11.76
C VAL A 711 29.89 -26.58 -13.11
N ARG A 712 31.22 -26.69 -13.20
CA ARG A 712 31.92 -27.11 -14.44
C ARG A 712 31.66 -28.57 -14.79
N GLU A 713 31.66 -29.48 -13.81
CA GLU A 713 31.32 -30.88 -14.01
C GLU A 713 29.89 -31.04 -14.52
N HIS A 714 28.93 -30.31 -13.94
CA HIS A 714 27.56 -30.27 -14.43
C HIS A 714 27.45 -29.68 -15.85
N MET A 715 28.10 -28.55 -16.14
CA MET A 715 28.17 -27.96 -17.49
C MET A 715 28.70 -28.96 -18.52
N ALA A 716 29.81 -29.64 -18.21
CA ALA A 716 30.40 -30.65 -19.08
C ALA A 716 29.46 -31.85 -19.30
N SER A 717 28.74 -32.30 -18.27
CA SER A 717 27.78 -33.41 -18.37
C SER A 717 26.59 -33.13 -19.29
N VAL A 718 26.21 -31.86 -19.47
CA VAL A 718 25.17 -31.41 -20.43
C VAL A 718 25.75 -30.89 -21.76
N GLY A 719 27.06 -31.06 -21.98
CA GLY A 719 27.75 -30.68 -23.23
C GLY A 719 28.02 -29.18 -23.42
N VAL A 720 27.89 -28.39 -22.36
CA VAL A 720 27.96 -26.91 -22.37
C VAL A 720 29.36 -26.43 -21.94
N ARG A 721 29.88 -25.36 -22.59
CA ARG A 721 31.27 -24.90 -22.44
C ARG A 721 31.44 -23.63 -21.62
N SER A 722 30.42 -22.78 -21.57
CA SER A 722 30.42 -21.55 -20.75
C SER A 722 29.13 -21.45 -19.93
N PHE A 723 29.20 -20.79 -18.77
CA PHE A 723 28.01 -20.57 -17.94
C PHE A 723 26.94 -19.76 -18.68
N GLN A 724 27.36 -18.88 -19.60
CA GLN A 724 26.47 -18.09 -20.46
C GLN A 724 25.57 -18.96 -21.37
N GLU A 725 26.04 -20.13 -21.80
CA GLU A 725 25.24 -21.06 -22.61
C GLU A 725 24.13 -21.78 -21.82
N LEU A 726 24.15 -21.74 -20.47
CA LEU A 726 23.09 -22.27 -19.60
C LEU A 726 21.97 -21.26 -19.30
N ILE A 727 22.25 -19.95 -19.35
CA ILE A 727 21.33 -18.93 -18.84
C ILE A 727 20.03 -18.94 -19.66
N GLY A 728 18.90 -19.18 -18.98
CA GLY A 728 17.56 -19.25 -19.59
C GLY A 728 17.21 -20.58 -20.28
N ARG A 729 18.09 -21.59 -20.26
CA ARG A 729 17.89 -22.90 -20.92
C ARG A 729 16.98 -23.85 -20.14
N THR A 730 15.71 -23.48 -19.98
CA THR A 730 14.72 -24.37 -19.32
C THR A 730 14.46 -25.66 -20.10
N ASP A 731 14.87 -25.75 -21.38
CA ASP A 731 14.86 -26.97 -22.20
C ASP A 731 15.87 -28.03 -21.74
N LEU A 732 16.88 -27.66 -20.95
CA LEU A 732 17.80 -28.60 -20.28
C LEU A 732 17.22 -29.13 -18.96
N LEU A 733 16.07 -28.62 -18.50
CA LEU A 733 15.39 -29.04 -17.27
C LEU A 733 14.19 -29.93 -17.58
N LYS A 734 13.99 -30.97 -16.79
CA LYS A 734 12.76 -31.78 -16.80
C LYS A 734 12.28 -32.09 -15.38
N VAL A 735 10.98 -32.37 -15.25
CA VAL A 735 10.43 -32.88 -13.99
C VAL A 735 11.02 -34.28 -13.72
N ARG A 736 11.47 -34.52 -12.49
CA ARG A 736 11.98 -35.83 -12.08
C ARG A 736 10.84 -36.86 -12.02
N GLU A 737 10.93 -37.88 -12.88
CA GLU A 737 9.92 -38.93 -13.04
C GLU A 737 9.86 -39.88 -11.83
N ASP A 738 11.01 -40.20 -11.24
CA ASP A 738 11.17 -41.11 -10.10
C ASP A 738 11.02 -40.38 -8.74
N ASN A 739 9.87 -39.75 -8.53
CA ASN A 739 9.57 -38.99 -7.31
C ASN A 739 8.70 -39.80 -6.31
N ASP A 740 9.24 -40.07 -5.12
CA ASP A 740 8.53 -40.83 -4.07
C ASP A 740 7.35 -40.04 -3.48
N ASN A 741 7.47 -38.71 -3.38
CA ASN A 741 6.46 -37.86 -2.79
C ASN A 741 5.20 -37.75 -3.68
N HIS A 742 4.03 -38.04 -3.11
CA HIS A 742 2.74 -37.96 -3.79
C HIS A 742 2.28 -36.51 -4.01
N LYS A 743 2.57 -35.59 -3.08
CA LYS A 743 2.20 -34.17 -3.18
C LYS A 743 3.02 -33.47 -4.27
N ALA A 744 4.33 -33.72 -4.30
CA ALA A 744 5.22 -33.15 -5.32
C ALA A 744 4.80 -33.54 -6.75
N ARG A 745 4.31 -34.77 -6.95
CA ARG A 745 3.76 -35.25 -8.24
C ARG A 745 2.45 -34.57 -8.67
N SER A 746 1.80 -33.79 -7.81
CA SER A 746 0.61 -32.98 -8.17
C SER A 746 0.94 -31.53 -8.53
N LEU A 747 2.22 -31.12 -8.49
CA LEU A 747 2.63 -29.76 -8.83
C LEU A 747 2.76 -29.57 -10.34
N ASN A 748 2.07 -28.57 -10.89
CA ASN A 748 2.26 -28.14 -12.28
C ASN A 748 3.46 -27.20 -12.40
N LEU A 749 4.62 -27.74 -12.75
CA LEU A 749 5.87 -26.97 -12.96
C LEU A 749 6.01 -26.38 -14.37
N SER A 750 5.04 -26.61 -15.27
CA SER A 750 5.07 -26.11 -16.65
C SER A 750 5.22 -24.57 -16.77
N PRO A 751 4.66 -23.72 -15.88
CA PRO A 751 4.89 -22.28 -15.92
C PRO A 751 6.35 -21.86 -15.73
N ILE A 752 7.14 -22.66 -15.01
CA ILE A 752 8.56 -22.41 -14.70
C ILE A 752 9.46 -23.03 -15.78
N LEU A 753 9.07 -24.18 -16.34
CA LEU A 753 9.80 -24.86 -17.42
C LEU A 753 9.57 -24.23 -18.81
N LYS A 754 8.62 -23.29 -18.95
CA LYS A 754 8.27 -22.68 -20.24
C LYS A 754 9.43 -21.86 -20.82
N ASN A 755 10.03 -22.36 -21.90
CA ASN A 755 11.20 -21.74 -22.53
C ASN A 755 10.87 -20.36 -23.13
N THR A 756 11.64 -19.34 -22.78
CA THR A 756 11.46 -17.95 -23.23
C THR A 756 11.79 -17.76 -24.71
N LEU A 757 12.66 -18.57 -25.31
CA LEU A 757 12.93 -18.57 -26.75
C LEU A 757 11.71 -19.02 -27.58
N HIS A 758 10.86 -19.89 -27.02
CA HIS A 758 9.57 -20.24 -27.64
C HIS A 758 8.55 -19.10 -27.52
N MET A 759 8.66 -18.23 -26.50
CA MET A 759 7.78 -17.07 -26.32
C MET A 759 8.21 -15.85 -27.13
N ARG A 760 9.52 -15.69 -27.40
CA ARG A 760 10.07 -14.64 -28.27
C ARG A 760 11.18 -15.21 -29.17
N PRO A 761 10.83 -15.88 -30.29
CA PRO A 761 11.80 -16.42 -31.23
C PRO A 761 12.75 -15.35 -31.78
N GLY A 762 14.04 -15.69 -31.91
CA GLY A 762 15.08 -14.79 -32.43
C GLY A 762 15.68 -13.80 -31.43
N VAL A 763 15.22 -13.77 -30.17
CA VAL A 763 15.84 -12.94 -29.12
C VAL A 763 17.05 -13.68 -28.52
N ASN A 764 18.24 -13.07 -28.63
CA ASN A 764 19.45 -13.59 -27.97
C ASN A 764 19.35 -13.40 -26.45
N ILE A 765 19.27 -14.51 -25.71
CA ILE A 765 19.43 -14.49 -24.25
C ILE A 765 20.91 -14.30 -23.93
N ILE A 766 21.26 -13.08 -23.50
CA ILE A 766 22.59 -12.71 -23.01
C ILE A 766 22.44 -12.43 -21.51
N GLY A 767 23.29 -13.04 -20.70
CA GLY A 767 23.32 -12.87 -19.25
C GLY A 767 24.34 -11.83 -18.81
N GLY A 768 24.29 -11.48 -17.52
CA GLY A 768 25.08 -10.38 -16.96
C GLY A 768 24.46 -9.01 -17.25
N SER A 769 25.15 -7.97 -16.79
CA SER A 769 24.64 -6.59 -16.81
C SER A 769 24.96 -5.87 -18.12
N LYS A 770 23.95 -5.24 -18.73
CA LYS A 770 24.19 -4.16 -19.71
C LYS A 770 24.41 -2.84 -18.96
N SER A 771 25.29 -2.00 -19.51
CA SER A 771 25.32 -0.58 -19.12
C SER A 771 24.03 0.10 -19.57
N GLN A 772 23.53 1.02 -18.77
CA GLN A 772 22.32 1.80 -19.04
C GLN A 772 22.71 3.25 -19.31
N ASP A 773 22.10 3.86 -20.32
CA ASP A 773 22.25 5.28 -20.58
C ASP A 773 21.27 6.09 -19.71
N PHE A 774 21.82 6.85 -18.76
CA PHE A 774 21.06 7.73 -17.87
C PHE A 774 21.09 9.20 -18.33
N GLN A 775 21.62 9.49 -19.52
CA GLN A 775 21.70 10.82 -20.15
C GLN A 775 22.31 11.90 -19.24
N LEU A 776 23.29 11.50 -18.42
CA LEU A 776 23.90 12.35 -17.40
C LEU A 776 24.64 13.55 -17.99
N GLU A 777 25.09 13.45 -19.24
CA GLU A 777 25.71 14.53 -20.02
C GLU A 777 24.77 15.73 -20.25
N LYS A 778 23.45 15.52 -20.24
CA LYS A 778 22.44 16.59 -20.41
C LYS A 778 22.21 17.42 -19.15
N ARG A 779 22.71 16.98 -17.98
CA ARG A 779 22.43 17.63 -16.69
C ARG A 779 23.09 19.01 -16.57
N LEU A 780 22.35 19.94 -15.97
CA LEU A 780 22.82 21.28 -15.63
C LEU A 780 24.05 21.27 -14.70
N ASP A 781 24.20 20.24 -13.86
CA ASP A 781 25.40 19.97 -13.05
C ASP A 781 26.71 20.03 -13.85
N ASN A 782 26.74 19.60 -15.12
CA ASN A 782 27.97 19.58 -15.90
C ASN A 782 28.49 21.00 -16.19
N GLN A 783 27.57 21.96 -16.39
CA GLN A 783 27.91 23.37 -16.55
C GLN A 783 28.35 24.00 -15.22
N LEU A 784 27.80 23.53 -14.10
CA LEU A 784 28.22 23.94 -12.75
C LEU A 784 29.63 23.41 -12.42
N ILE A 785 29.91 22.13 -12.70
CA ILE A 785 31.20 21.49 -12.45
C ILE A 785 32.32 22.19 -13.24
N GLU A 786 32.08 22.54 -14.50
CA GLU A 786 33.06 23.26 -15.31
C GLU A 786 33.37 24.65 -14.75
N GLN A 787 32.34 25.41 -14.33
CA GLN A 787 32.54 26.72 -13.67
C GLN A 787 33.27 26.59 -12.32
N CYS A 788 33.04 25.50 -11.59
CA CYS A 788 33.69 25.22 -10.31
C CYS A 788 35.09 24.57 -10.44
N ARG A 789 35.52 24.21 -11.66
CA ARG A 789 36.74 23.42 -11.92
C ARG A 789 37.97 24.00 -11.23
N GLY A 790 38.19 25.30 -11.31
CA GLY A 790 39.38 25.96 -10.71
C GLY A 790 39.47 25.81 -9.18
N VAL A 791 38.35 25.82 -8.47
CA VAL A 791 38.30 25.58 -7.01
C VAL A 791 38.48 24.09 -6.69
N ILE A 792 37.85 23.21 -7.47
CA ILE A 792 37.95 21.73 -7.29
C ILE A 792 39.37 21.24 -7.59
N GLU A 793 39.98 21.70 -8.68
CA GLU A 793 41.37 21.39 -9.06
C GLU A 793 42.37 22.08 -8.12
N GLY A 794 41.96 23.20 -7.50
CA GLY A 794 42.60 23.79 -6.32
C GLY A 794 43.37 25.09 -6.58
N GLY A 795 43.39 25.56 -7.83
CA GLY A 795 44.02 26.83 -8.22
C GLY A 795 43.33 28.05 -7.62
N ASP A 796 42.00 28.03 -7.52
CA ASP A 796 41.21 29.13 -6.96
C ASP A 796 40.82 28.89 -5.49
N SER A 797 40.60 29.97 -4.75
CA SER A 797 40.06 29.94 -3.38
C SER A 797 38.53 30.02 -3.33
N SER A 798 37.89 30.71 -4.26
CA SER A 798 36.43 30.77 -4.29
C SER A 798 35.85 31.04 -5.67
N VAL A 799 34.59 30.62 -5.86
CA VAL A 799 33.79 30.92 -7.05
C VAL A 799 32.36 31.27 -6.65
N GLN A 800 31.76 32.21 -7.38
CA GLN A 800 30.33 32.51 -7.30
C GLN A 800 29.66 32.17 -8.63
N VAL A 801 28.69 31.27 -8.60
CA VAL A 801 27.95 30.80 -9.78
C VAL A 801 26.50 31.28 -9.71
N ASN A 802 25.98 31.82 -10.82
CA ASN A 802 24.61 32.32 -10.91
C ASN A 802 23.88 31.62 -12.07
N MET A 803 22.80 30.89 -11.77
CA MET A 803 22.06 30.10 -12.77
C MET A 803 20.54 30.20 -12.57
N LYS A 804 19.77 29.73 -13.56
CA LYS A 804 18.33 29.46 -13.42
C LYS A 804 18.11 27.96 -13.28
N ILE A 805 17.02 27.57 -12.61
CA ILE A 805 16.70 26.15 -12.34
C ILE A 805 15.20 25.87 -12.51
N THR A 806 14.89 24.67 -12.98
CA THR A 806 13.54 24.15 -13.21
C THR A 806 13.30 22.85 -12.43
N ASN A 807 12.06 22.38 -12.33
CA ASN A 807 11.77 21.15 -11.59
C ASN A 807 12.34 19.88 -12.27
N GLU A 808 12.67 19.98 -13.55
CA GLU A 808 13.37 18.97 -14.35
C GLU A 808 14.82 18.76 -13.87
N ASP A 809 15.44 19.79 -13.26
CA ASP A 809 16.81 19.80 -12.72
C ASP A 809 16.92 19.03 -11.37
N ARG A 810 16.67 17.72 -11.44
CA ARG A 810 16.71 16.79 -10.31
C ARG A 810 18.14 16.53 -9.82
N ALA A 811 18.29 16.33 -8.50
CA ALA A 811 19.56 16.04 -7.83
C ALA A 811 20.70 17.05 -8.12
N PHE A 812 20.35 18.31 -8.36
CA PHE A 812 21.30 19.40 -8.62
C PHE A 812 22.32 19.54 -7.47
N ALA A 813 23.58 19.79 -7.83
CA ALA A 813 24.78 19.86 -6.98
C ALA A 813 25.24 18.53 -6.34
N SER A 814 24.52 17.41 -6.52
CA SER A 814 24.99 16.09 -6.08
C SER A 814 26.21 15.62 -6.88
N THR A 815 26.28 15.88 -8.19
CA THR A 815 27.42 15.48 -9.03
C THR A 815 28.64 16.35 -8.75
N LEU A 816 28.45 17.65 -8.47
CA LEU A 816 29.52 18.52 -7.95
C LEU A 816 30.11 17.95 -6.65
N SER A 817 29.25 17.54 -5.72
CA SER A 817 29.67 16.97 -4.43
C SER A 817 30.45 15.66 -4.61
N TYR A 818 30.08 14.82 -5.59
CA TYR A 818 30.84 13.62 -5.98
C TYR A 818 32.28 13.95 -6.43
N HIS A 819 32.47 14.96 -7.30
CA HIS A 819 33.82 15.35 -7.74
C HIS A 819 34.68 15.92 -6.61
N ILE A 820 34.08 16.63 -5.65
CA ILE A 820 34.76 17.11 -4.44
C ILE A 820 35.13 15.92 -3.53
N ALA A 821 34.19 15.01 -3.26
CA ALA A 821 34.39 13.84 -2.41
C ALA A 821 35.43 12.85 -2.98
N LEU A 822 35.50 12.68 -4.31
CA LEU A 822 36.55 11.88 -4.97
C LEU A 822 37.98 12.38 -4.65
N LYS A 823 38.15 13.68 -4.44
CA LYS A 823 39.46 14.31 -4.25
C LYS A 823 39.80 14.59 -2.79
N TYR A 824 38.80 14.95 -1.98
CA TYR A 824 38.99 15.42 -0.60
C TYR A 824 38.32 14.51 0.46
N GLY A 825 37.58 13.47 0.05
CA GLY A 825 36.89 12.55 0.94
C GLY A 825 35.73 13.22 1.71
N GLU A 826 35.42 12.66 2.89
CA GLU A 826 34.31 13.12 3.76
C GLU A 826 34.50 14.54 4.30
N ALA A 827 35.72 15.10 4.24
CA ALA A 827 36.00 16.46 4.70
C ALA A 827 35.34 17.56 3.85
N GLY A 828 34.97 17.25 2.59
CA GLY A 828 34.55 18.25 1.61
C GLY A 828 35.70 19.17 1.19
N LEU A 829 35.41 20.41 0.78
CA LEU A 829 36.46 21.36 0.41
C LEU A 829 37.31 21.77 1.64
N PRO A 830 38.62 22.03 1.45
CA PRO A 830 39.47 22.69 2.45
C PRO A 830 38.86 24.01 2.97
N SER A 831 39.16 24.39 4.22
CA SER A 831 38.54 25.57 4.86
C SER A 831 38.99 26.93 4.31
N ASP A 832 40.02 26.97 3.48
CA ASP A 832 40.40 28.13 2.66
C ASP A 832 39.63 28.22 1.32
N LYS A 833 38.82 27.20 1.00
CA LYS A 833 38.10 27.06 -0.27
C LYS A 833 36.59 27.08 -0.09
N SER A 834 35.88 27.72 -1.03
CA SER A 834 34.42 27.77 -1.01
C SER A 834 33.80 27.85 -2.41
N ILE A 835 32.61 27.26 -2.56
CA ILE A 835 31.78 27.39 -3.75
C ILE A 835 30.43 27.98 -3.31
N SER A 836 30.03 29.10 -3.89
CA SER A 836 28.72 29.72 -3.61
C SER A 836 27.88 29.75 -4.89
N ILE A 837 26.66 29.20 -4.82
CA ILE A 837 25.77 29.03 -5.97
C ILE A 837 24.46 29.75 -5.67
N THR A 838 24.07 30.68 -6.53
CA THR A 838 22.80 31.42 -6.43
C THR A 838 21.90 31.05 -7.61
N LEU A 839 20.67 30.66 -7.30
CA LEU A 839 19.70 30.11 -8.24
C LEU A 839 18.38 30.87 -8.19
N ASN A 840 17.70 30.91 -9.34
CA ASN A 840 16.36 31.49 -9.48
C ASN A 840 15.45 30.48 -10.20
N GLY A 841 14.27 30.18 -9.63
CA GLY A 841 13.28 29.28 -10.24
C GLY A 841 12.68 28.27 -9.26
N SER A 842 12.56 27.01 -9.68
CA SER A 842 12.01 25.93 -8.83
C SER A 842 12.98 24.75 -8.81
N GLY A 843 13.41 24.32 -7.62
CA GLY A 843 14.32 23.19 -7.46
C GLY A 843 13.63 21.85 -7.73
N GLY A 844 14.26 21.01 -8.55
CA GLY A 844 13.80 19.65 -8.83
C GLY A 844 13.87 18.70 -7.64
N GLN A 845 13.35 17.48 -7.82
CA GLN A 845 13.38 16.42 -6.81
C GLN A 845 14.82 16.11 -6.35
N SER A 846 15.02 15.91 -5.04
CA SER A 846 16.35 15.70 -4.42
C SER A 846 17.37 16.84 -4.59
N PHE A 847 16.89 18.09 -4.76
CA PHE A 847 17.75 19.28 -4.81
C PHE A 847 18.76 19.34 -3.64
N CYS A 848 20.04 19.52 -3.94
CA CYS A 848 21.17 19.51 -2.98
C CYS A 848 21.30 18.23 -2.14
N ALA A 849 20.87 17.06 -2.64
CA ALA A 849 21.15 15.79 -1.99
C ALA A 849 22.67 15.54 -1.90
N PHE A 850 23.13 15.03 -0.75
CA PHE A 850 24.55 14.76 -0.46
C PHE A 850 25.50 15.96 -0.60
N LEU A 851 24.99 17.20 -0.46
CA LEU A 851 25.81 18.41 -0.57
C LEU A 851 26.94 18.42 0.47
N CYS A 852 28.18 18.47 0.00
CA CYS A 852 29.38 18.38 0.83
C CYS A 852 29.79 19.71 1.47
N SER A 853 30.61 19.63 2.52
CA SER A 853 31.23 20.79 3.19
C SER A 853 31.96 21.73 2.21
N GLY A 854 31.84 23.04 2.45
CA GLY A 854 32.42 24.11 1.63
C GLY A 854 31.58 24.53 0.42
N VAL A 855 30.41 23.92 0.19
CA VAL A 855 29.45 24.34 -0.85
C VAL A 855 28.20 24.96 -0.21
N ASP A 856 27.93 26.22 -0.57
CA ASP A 856 26.77 27.01 -0.16
C ASP A 856 25.83 27.19 -1.36
N VAL A 857 24.58 26.73 -1.26
CA VAL A 857 23.57 26.89 -2.31
C VAL A 857 22.40 27.74 -1.83
N THR A 858 22.10 28.82 -2.55
CA THR A 858 20.98 29.74 -2.31
C THR A 858 19.98 29.68 -3.47
N LEU A 859 18.70 29.49 -3.18
CA LEU A 859 17.61 29.48 -4.16
C LEU A 859 16.57 30.54 -3.82
N GLU A 860 16.46 31.56 -4.69
CA GLU A 860 15.33 32.48 -4.71
C GLU A 860 14.19 31.83 -5.54
N GLY A 861 13.24 31.21 -4.85
CA GLY A 861 12.36 30.22 -5.49
C GLY A 861 11.55 29.36 -4.53
N ASP A 862 11.21 28.16 -4.97
CA ASP A 862 10.69 27.05 -4.16
C ASP A 862 11.39 25.73 -4.56
N ALA A 863 11.15 24.63 -3.84
CA ALA A 863 11.71 23.33 -4.20
C ALA A 863 10.76 22.15 -3.94
N ASN A 864 10.96 21.10 -4.74
CA ASN A 864 10.27 19.83 -4.66
C ASN A 864 10.78 18.93 -3.51
N ASP A 865 10.41 17.64 -3.50
CA ASP A 865 10.65 16.75 -2.37
C ASP A 865 12.14 16.35 -2.23
N TYR A 866 12.51 15.89 -1.03
CA TYR A 866 13.85 15.41 -0.68
C TYR A 866 15.00 16.47 -0.69
N VAL A 867 14.69 17.77 -0.51
CA VAL A 867 15.73 18.83 -0.38
C VAL A 867 16.77 18.45 0.68
N GLY A 868 18.05 18.47 0.31
CA GLY A 868 19.15 18.16 1.24
C GLY A 868 19.13 16.73 1.80
N LYS A 869 18.52 15.76 1.10
CA LYS A 869 18.56 14.33 1.44
C LYS A 869 20.02 13.89 1.65
N GLY A 870 20.31 13.32 2.82
CA GLY A 870 21.64 12.89 3.19
C GLY A 870 22.69 14.01 3.20
N LEU A 871 22.36 15.23 3.65
CA LEU A 871 23.30 16.37 3.69
C LEU A 871 24.63 16.01 4.39
N CYS A 872 25.75 16.41 3.78
CA CYS A 872 27.12 16.06 4.17
C CYS A 872 27.99 17.30 4.46
N GLY A 873 27.43 18.28 5.18
CA GLY A 873 28.19 19.45 5.65
C GLY A 873 27.95 20.73 4.85
N GLY A 874 27.37 20.64 3.65
CA GLY A 874 27.01 21.81 2.83
C GLY A 874 25.91 22.68 3.46
N LYS A 875 25.68 23.84 2.85
CA LYS A 875 24.64 24.80 3.27
C LYS A 875 23.56 24.94 2.19
N VAL A 876 22.30 24.84 2.58
CA VAL A 876 21.15 25.03 1.68
C VAL A 876 20.25 26.14 2.21
N ILE A 877 20.03 27.18 1.40
CA ILE A 877 19.22 28.36 1.72
C ILE A 877 18.12 28.47 0.66
N ILE A 878 16.85 28.52 1.07
CA ILE A 878 15.71 28.68 0.16
C ILE A 878 14.74 29.73 0.72
N TYR A 879 14.39 30.73 -0.10
CA TYR A 879 13.43 31.77 0.23
C TYR A 879 12.58 32.16 -1.00
N PRO A 880 11.32 32.60 -0.81
CA PRO A 880 10.46 32.99 -1.91
C PRO A 880 11.01 34.21 -2.66
N PRO A 881 10.76 34.33 -3.98
CA PRO A 881 11.15 35.51 -4.76
C PRO A 881 10.76 36.83 -4.10
N LYS A 882 11.66 37.81 -4.09
CA LYS A 882 11.52 39.08 -3.34
C LYS A 882 10.31 39.93 -3.75
N CYS A 883 9.73 39.66 -4.92
CA CYS A 883 8.50 40.27 -5.41
C CYS A 883 7.21 39.46 -5.12
N SER A 884 7.30 38.35 -4.38
CA SER A 884 6.13 37.54 -4.01
C SER A 884 5.23 38.32 -3.05
N PRO A 885 3.91 38.42 -3.30
CA PRO A 885 2.99 39.20 -2.46
C PRO A 885 2.52 38.46 -1.20
N PHE A 886 2.92 37.20 -1.01
CA PHE A 886 2.43 36.33 0.07
C PHE A 886 3.37 36.27 1.27
N GLU A 887 2.81 36.08 2.46
CA GLU A 887 3.56 35.89 3.70
C GLU A 887 4.19 34.49 3.74
N SER A 888 5.52 34.42 3.85
CA SER A 888 6.27 33.16 3.70
C SER A 888 5.84 32.07 4.68
N HIS A 889 5.57 32.44 5.94
CA HIS A 889 5.16 31.51 7.00
C HIS A 889 3.76 30.88 6.82
N LEU A 890 2.94 31.40 5.91
CA LEU A 890 1.62 30.84 5.55
C LEU A 890 1.67 29.98 4.27
N ASN A 891 2.83 29.87 3.64
CA ASN A 891 2.97 29.32 2.29
C ASN A 891 4.05 28.25 2.21
N VAL A 892 3.81 27.22 1.39
CA VAL A 892 4.72 26.07 1.26
C VAL A 892 5.87 26.41 0.31
N ILE A 893 7.10 26.18 0.78
CA ILE A 893 8.34 26.58 0.07
C ILE A 893 9.26 25.38 -0.27
N VAL A 894 9.15 24.25 0.44
CA VAL A 894 9.96 23.05 0.18
C VAL A 894 9.18 21.72 0.23
N GLY A 895 9.88 20.67 -0.18
CA GLY A 895 9.57 19.25 -0.16
C GLY A 895 8.90 18.62 1.06
N ASN A 896 8.25 17.47 0.81
CA ASN A 896 8.16 16.37 1.77
C ASN A 896 9.57 15.78 1.98
N VAL A 897 9.80 15.11 3.11
CA VAL A 897 10.99 14.26 3.37
C VAL A 897 12.32 15.02 3.18
N CYS A 898 12.31 16.35 3.42
CA CYS A 898 13.52 17.17 3.37
C CYS A 898 14.48 16.79 4.51
N LEU A 899 15.78 16.86 4.23
CA LEU A 899 16.88 16.52 5.15
C LEU A 899 16.84 15.06 5.66
N TYR A 900 16.20 14.16 4.89
CA TYR A 900 16.12 12.74 5.22
C TYR A 900 17.50 12.13 5.43
N GLY A 901 17.74 11.61 6.63
CA GLY A 901 19.00 10.94 7.00
C GLY A 901 20.23 11.85 7.04
N ALA A 902 20.08 13.18 7.01
CA ALA A 902 21.21 14.12 6.96
C ALA A 902 22.14 13.98 8.19
N THR A 903 23.45 13.97 7.96
CA THR A 903 24.47 13.69 8.99
C THR A 903 25.32 14.90 9.38
N SER A 904 25.40 15.94 8.55
CA SER A 904 25.98 17.24 8.92
C SER A 904 25.54 18.33 7.94
N GLY A 905 25.81 19.60 8.28
CA GLY A 905 25.51 20.76 7.44
C GLY A 905 24.38 21.63 7.99
N ARG A 906 23.97 22.61 7.20
CA ARG A 906 23.06 23.69 7.62
C ARG A 906 21.96 23.95 6.59
N ALA A 907 20.71 24.09 7.03
CA ALA A 907 19.56 24.33 6.16
C ALA A 907 18.67 25.47 6.67
N TYR A 908 18.27 26.37 5.76
CA TYR A 908 17.50 27.57 6.09
C TYR A 908 16.36 27.74 5.08
N PHE A 909 15.12 27.48 5.50
CA PHE A 909 13.95 27.47 4.62
C PHE A 909 12.90 28.50 5.06
N ARG A 910 12.82 29.62 4.34
CA ARG A 910 11.90 30.72 4.64
C ARG A 910 10.49 30.43 4.10
N GLY A 911 9.76 29.63 4.87
CA GLY A 911 8.37 29.28 4.64
C GLY A 911 8.05 27.91 5.25
N ILE A 912 6.92 27.33 4.85
CA ILE A 912 6.48 26.02 5.34
C ILE A 912 7.21 24.88 4.60
N ALA A 913 7.83 23.98 5.36
CA ALA A 913 8.24 22.65 4.88
C ALA A 913 7.08 21.64 4.97
N SER A 914 7.14 20.59 4.17
CA SER A 914 6.01 19.65 4.04
C SER A 914 6.13 18.43 4.96
N GLU A 915 5.51 17.31 4.62
CA GLU A 915 5.38 16.16 5.52
C GLU A 915 6.74 15.47 5.77
N ARG A 916 6.95 14.88 6.95
CA ARG A 916 8.19 14.16 7.33
C ARG A 916 9.48 14.99 7.22
N PHE A 917 9.42 16.29 7.54
CA PHE A 917 10.59 17.17 7.63
C PHE A 917 11.62 16.66 8.65
N CYS A 918 12.91 16.67 8.31
CA CYS A 918 14.00 16.17 9.17
C CYS A 918 13.85 14.70 9.61
N VAL A 919 13.09 13.88 8.86
CA VAL A 919 12.95 12.45 9.17
C VAL A 919 14.32 11.77 9.18
N ARG A 920 14.62 11.00 10.25
CA ARG A 920 15.92 10.34 10.45
C ARG A 920 17.14 11.28 10.49
N ASN A 921 16.97 12.60 10.64
CA ASN A 921 18.09 13.55 10.80
C ASN A 921 19.02 13.08 11.94
N SER A 922 20.31 13.08 11.66
CA SER A 922 21.36 12.48 12.47
C SER A 922 22.50 13.47 12.79
N GLY A 923 22.45 14.71 12.29
CA GLY A 923 23.45 15.73 12.60
C GLY A 923 23.31 17.09 11.88
N CYS A 924 22.32 17.29 11.01
CA CYS A 924 22.07 18.57 10.35
C CYS A 924 21.43 19.60 11.30
N VAL A 925 21.80 20.88 11.13
CA VAL A 925 21.17 22.03 11.78
C VAL A 925 20.18 22.68 10.79
N ALA A 926 18.91 22.81 11.16
CA ALA A 926 17.86 23.32 10.27
C ALA A 926 16.98 24.40 10.92
N VAL A 927 16.63 25.44 10.15
CA VAL A 927 15.67 26.50 10.55
C VAL A 927 14.56 26.63 9.50
N VAL A 928 13.30 26.72 9.95
CA VAL A 928 12.11 26.75 9.07
C VAL A 928 10.93 27.51 9.70
N GLU A 929 10.06 28.12 8.88
CA GLU A 929 8.90 28.91 9.36
C GLU A 929 7.63 28.08 9.63
N GLY A 930 7.62 26.79 9.29
CA GLY A 930 6.52 25.86 9.60
C GLY A 930 6.76 24.45 9.05
N VAL A 931 6.06 23.45 9.59
CA VAL A 931 6.30 22.02 9.28
C VAL A 931 4.98 21.24 9.14
N GLY A 932 4.96 20.19 8.31
CA GLY A 932 3.86 19.25 8.22
C GLY A 932 3.68 18.32 9.42
N ASP A 933 2.85 17.29 9.22
CA ASP A 933 2.78 16.13 10.09
C ASP A 933 4.10 15.34 10.02
N HIS A 934 4.41 14.54 11.05
CA HIS A 934 5.60 13.70 11.16
C HIS A 934 6.96 14.48 11.13
N GLY A 935 6.97 15.76 11.50
CA GLY A 935 8.22 16.52 11.67
C GLY A 935 9.15 15.88 12.71
N CYS A 936 10.45 15.82 12.42
CA CYS A 936 11.50 15.21 13.25
C CYS A 936 11.29 13.70 13.58
N GLU A 937 10.50 12.99 12.79
CA GLU A 937 10.25 11.56 12.94
C GLU A 937 11.56 10.73 12.84
N TYR A 938 11.76 9.75 13.74
CA TYR A 938 13.00 8.97 13.88
C TYR A 938 14.32 9.79 13.98
N MET A 939 14.29 11.08 14.31
CA MET A 939 15.50 11.91 14.45
C MET A 939 16.40 11.40 15.59
N THR A 940 17.71 11.30 15.32
CA THR A 940 18.72 10.78 16.27
C THR A 940 19.86 11.74 16.55
N GLY A 941 19.94 12.89 15.86
CA GLY A 941 20.99 13.89 16.05
C GLY A 941 20.71 15.17 15.25
N GLY A 942 21.50 16.21 15.51
CA GLY A 942 21.32 17.54 14.93
C GLY A 942 20.41 18.46 15.75
N THR A 943 20.06 19.61 15.17
CA THR A 943 19.23 20.63 15.80
C THR A 943 18.20 21.16 14.81
N VAL A 944 16.94 21.30 15.24
CA VAL A 944 15.87 21.88 14.40
C VAL A 944 15.22 23.05 15.13
N LEU A 945 15.03 24.17 14.44
CA LEU A 945 14.31 25.35 14.91
C LEU A 945 13.10 25.61 14.01
N VAL A 946 11.89 25.60 14.60
CA VAL A 946 10.63 25.85 13.89
C VAL A 946 10.01 27.14 14.44
N LEU A 947 9.79 28.14 13.57
CA LEU A 947 9.31 29.47 13.96
C LEU A 947 7.79 29.66 13.78
N GLY A 948 7.06 28.59 13.45
CA GLY A 948 5.62 28.63 13.23
C GLY A 948 4.96 27.27 13.37
N LEU A 949 3.77 27.11 12.76
CA LEU A 949 2.89 25.97 13.01
C LEU A 949 3.52 24.62 12.58
N THR A 950 3.35 23.61 13.43
CA THR A 950 3.60 22.20 13.09
C THR A 950 2.31 21.46 12.73
N GLY A 951 2.44 20.34 12.02
CA GLY A 951 1.44 19.28 11.96
C GLY A 951 1.51 18.29 13.13
N ARG A 952 0.76 17.20 13.00
CA ARG A 952 0.53 16.12 13.96
C ARG A 952 1.68 15.09 14.00
N ASN A 953 1.72 14.26 15.04
CA ASN A 953 2.70 13.19 15.23
C ASN A 953 4.18 13.66 15.20
N PHE A 954 4.43 14.91 15.59
CA PHE A 954 5.78 15.48 15.63
C PHE A 954 6.67 14.70 16.62
N ALA A 955 7.94 14.52 16.29
CA ALA A 955 8.95 13.77 17.05
C ALA A 955 8.64 12.28 17.31
N ALA A 956 7.72 11.65 16.55
CA ALA A 956 7.45 10.22 16.64
C ALA A 956 8.73 9.38 16.41
N GLY A 957 9.08 8.52 17.37
CA GLY A 957 10.31 7.71 17.31
C GLY A 957 11.63 8.50 17.46
N MET A 958 11.58 9.81 17.76
CA MET A 958 12.78 10.62 17.98
C MET A 958 13.55 10.11 19.21
N SER A 959 14.84 9.82 19.03
CA SER A 959 15.70 9.23 20.07
C SER A 959 16.96 10.07 20.38
N GLY A 960 17.26 11.08 19.57
CA GLY A 960 18.37 12.01 19.84
C GLY A 960 18.33 13.29 19.00
N GLY A 961 19.25 14.21 19.31
CA GLY A 961 19.16 15.59 18.86
C GLY A 961 18.18 16.44 19.68
N ILE A 962 17.95 17.67 19.27
CA ILE A 962 17.04 18.63 19.93
C ILE A 962 16.20 19.35 18.86
N ALA A 963 14.92 19.57 19.15
CA ALA A 963 14.09 20.51 18.39
C ALA A 963 13.58 21.63 19.30
N TYR A 964 13.56 22.85 18.77
CA TYR A 964 12.99 24.05 19.40
C TYR A 964 11.81 24.51 18.53
N VAL A 965 10.62 24.64 19.12
CA VAL A 965 9.40 25.02 18.40
C VAL A 965 8.79 26.25 19.05
N TYR A 966 8.54 27.29 18.27
CA TYR A 966 7.79 28.47 18.69
C TYR A 966 6.29 28.15 18.68
N ASP A 967 5.69 27.98 19.87
CA ASP A 967 4.27 27.63 19.97
C ASP A 967 3.40 28.89 19.79
N VAL A 968 3.13 29.22 18.52
CA VAL A 968 2.39 30.43 18.10
C VAL A 968 1.00 30.50 18.73
N ASP A 969 0.28 29.37 18.69
CA ASP A 969 -1.14 29.24 19.03
C ASP A 969 -1.42 28.43 20.31
N GLY A 970 -0.38 27.90 20.97
CA GLY A 970 -0.50 27.09 22.19
C GLY A 970 -0.94 25.64 21.93
N SER A 971 -0.92 25.18 20.68
CA SER A 971 -1.42 23.86 20.28
C SER A 971 -0.35 22.79 20.13
N PHE A 972 0.94 23.14 20.18
CA PHE A 972 2.03 22.22 19.85
C PHE A 972 2.03 20.95 20.70
N SER A 973 1.77 21.07 22.01
CA SER A 973 1.75 19.93 22.94
C SER A 973 0.79 18.81 22.52
N GLY A 974 -0.39 19.17 21.99
CA GLY A 974 -1.38 18.22 21.48
C GLY A 974 -1.08 17.63 20.09
N LYS A 975 -0.06 18.15 19.41
CA LYS A 975 0.42 17.69 18.09
C LYS A 975 1.69 16.83 18.19
N CYS A 976 2.43 16.91 19.29
CA CYS A 976 3.67 16.17 19.52
C CYS A 976 3.41 14.75 20.05
N ASN A 977 4.16 13.76 19.54
CA ASN A 977 4.17 12.40 20.04
C ASN A 977 5.17 12.27 21.20
N GLN A 978 4.65 12.22 22.43
CA GLN A 978 5.44 12.27 23.66
C GLN A 978 5.90 10.88 24.17
N GLU A 979 5.82 9.82 23.34
CA GLU A 979 6.19 8.45 23.76
C GLU A 979 7.70 8.31 24.09
N MET A 980 8.55 9.08 23.41
CA MET A 980 10.02 9.01 23.56
C MET A 980 10.69 10.35 23.91
N VAL A 981 9.92 11.43 24.03
CA VAL A 981 10.44 12.81 24.21
C VAL A 981 9.74 13.56 25.34
N GLU A 982 10.52 14.39 26.03
CA GLU A 982 10.03 15.37 27.01
C GLU A 982 9.82 16.73 26.34
N LEU A 983 8.81 17.49 26.78
CA LEU A 983 8.59 18.89 26.41
C LEU A 983 9.02 19.79 27.57
N LEU A 984 9.95 20.71 27.31
CA LEU A 984 10.58 21.58 28.31
C LEU A 984 10.56 23.05 27.89
N PRO A 985 10.55 24.02 28.83
CA PRO A 985 10.65 25.45 28.50
C PRO A 985 12.08 25.87 28.13
N LEU A 986 12.21 26.93 27.33
CA LEU A 986 13.50 27.48 26.90
C LEU A 986 14.13 28.40 27.97
N GLU A 987 14.58 27.82 29.09
CA GLU A 987 15.10 28.58 30.25
C GLU A 987 16.63 28.58 30.41
N LYS A 988 17.33 27.59 29.81
CA LYS A 988 18.78 27.45 29.99
C LYS A 988 19.53 28.42 29.10
N LYS A 989 20.58 29.06 29.63
CA LYS A 989 21.40 30.01 28.88
C LYS A 989 21.95 29.41 27.57
N ASP A 990 22.56 28.22 27.63
CA ASP A 990 23.15 27.58 26.44
C ASP A 990 22.10 27.33 25.34
N ASP A 991 20.85 27.00 25.73
CA ASP A 991 19.73 26.82 24.82
C ASP A 991 19.21 28.17 24.26
N LEU A 992 19.15 29.21 25.09
CA LEU A 992 18.78 30.57 24.69
C LEU A 992 19.78 31.18 23.71
N ASP A 993 21.07 31.12 24.02
CA ASP A 993 22.15 31.65 23.19
C ASP A 993 22.18 30.89 21.83
N GLN A 994 21.95 29.57 21.83
CA GLN A 994 21.85 28.78 20.60
C GLN A 994 20.64 29.18 19.73
N VAL A 995 19.44 29.34 20.31
CA VAL A 995 18.26 29.77 19.54
C VAL A 995 18.44 31.20 19.02
N GLN A 996 19.04 32.10 19.79
CA GLN A 996 19.33 33.47 19.34
C GLN A 996 20.30 33.49 18.14
N GLN A 997 21.36 32.68 18.17
CA GLN A 997 22.27 32.54 17.03
C GLN A 997 21.56 32.01 15.78
N LEU A 998 20.73 30.96 15.92
CA LEU A 998 19.99 30.38 14.79
C LEU A 998 18.98 31.36 14.18
N LEU A 999 18.34 32.22 14.99
CA LEU A 999 17.51 33.32 14.52
C LEU A 999 18.32 34.36 13.73
N GLN A 1000 19.49 34.77 14.23
CA GLN A 1000 20.37 35.74 13.56
C GLN A 1000 20.88 35.22 12.21
N GLU A 1001 21.35 33.97 12.17
CA GLU A 1001 21.74 33.30 10.93
C GLU A 1001 20.58 33.22 9.94
N PHE A 1002 19.36 32.91 10.40
CA PHE A 1002 18.19 32.75 9.54
C PHE A 1002 17.69 34.08 8.94
N ASP A 1003 17.69 35.17 9.72
CA ASP A 1003 17.45 36.52 9.17
C ASP A 1003 18.54 36.90 8.16
N GLN A 1004 19.83 36.74 8.53
CA GLN A 1004 20.97 37.05 7.65
C GLN A 1004 20.89 36.34 6.29
N TYR A 1005 20.52 35.06 6.26
CA TYR A 1005 20.49 34.27 5.02
C TYR A 1005 19.17 34.36 4.24
N THR A 1006 18.05 34.80 4.83
CA THR A 1006 16.72 34.75 4.17
C THR A 1006 15.86 36.02 4.26
N GLY A 1007 16.22 36.98 5.11
CA GLY A 1007 15.39 38.13 5.45
C GLY A 1007 14.05 37.72 6.06
N SER A 1008 14.03 36.73 6.96
CA SER A 1008 12.81 36.26 7.62
C SER A 1008 12.29 37.34 8.58
N VAL A 1009 11.13 37.89 8.23
CA VAL A 1009 10.44 38.92 9.03
C VAL A 1009 10.15 38.40 10.45
N ILE A 1010 9.73 37.15 10.58
CA ILE A 1010 9.49 36.51 11.90
C ILE A 1010 10.78 36.43 12.70
N ALA A 1011 11.89 35.99 12.11
CA ALA A 1011 13.16 35.90 12.82
C ALA A 1011 13.60 37.27 13.34
N LYS A 1012 13.43 38.32 12.52
CA LYS A 1012 13.72 39.70 12.90
C LYS A 1012 12.83 40.22 14.04
N GLU A 1013 11.51 40.02 13.98
CA GLU A 1013 10.57 40.41 15.04
C GLU A 1013 10.85 39.70 16.38
N LEU A 1014 11.22 38.41 16.32
CA LEU A 1014 11.64 37.64 17.50
C LEU A 1014 12.97 38.14 18.08
N LEU A 1015 13.89 38.63 17.25
CA LEU A 1015 15.17 39.21 17.67
C LEU A 1015 15.03 40.62 18.27
N GLU A 1016 14.17 41.46 17.70
CA GLU A 1016 13.89 42.83 18.20
C GLU A 1016 13.31 42.84 19.62
N SER A 1017 12.72 41.72 20.06
CA SER A 1017 12.11 41.55 21.38
C SER A 1017 12.81 40.50 22.27
N TRP A 1018 13.94 39.94 21.84
CA TRP A 1018 14.64 38.86 22.56
C TRP A 1018 15.16 39.32 23.94
N PRO A 1019 15.01 38.53 25.03
CA PRO A 1019 14.57 37.13 25.08
C PRO A 1019 13.09 36.92 25.44
N GLU A 1020 12.21 37.94 25.43
CA GLU A 1020 10.81 37.75 25.84
C GLU A 1020 10.05 36.65 25.08
N PRO A 1021 10.21 36.48 23.74
CA PRO A 1021 9.62 35.38 23.00
C PRO A 1021 10.06 33.98 23.43
N ALA A 1022 11.19 33.82 24.15
CA ALA A 1022 11.66 32.52 24.64
C ALA A 1022 10.63 31.79 25.49
N LYS A 1023 9.74 32.53 26.17
CA LYS A 1023 8.64 31.99 26.99
C LYS A 1023 7.59 31.20 26.19
N LYS A 1024 7.57 31.33 24.85
CA LYS A 1024 6.75 30.54 23.92
C LYS A 1024 7.52 29.41 23.21
N PHE A 1025 8.83 29.29 23.41
CA PHE A 1025 9.62 28.22 22.81
C PHE A 1025 9.55 26.95 23.65
N VAL A 1026 9.11 25.86 23.01
CA VAL A 1026 9.12 24.50 23.58
C VAL A 1026 10.34 23.77 23.05
N LYS A 1027 11.17 23.27 23.97
CA LYS A 1027 12.29 22.36 23.69
C LYS A 1027 11.81 20.91 23.76
N VAL A 1028 11.98 20.18 22.66
CA VAL A 1028 11.72 18.74 22.56
C VAL A 1028 13.02 17.99 22.84
N PHE A 1029 13.04 17.14 23.88
CA PHE A 1029 14.28 16.49 24.36
C PHE A 1029 14.07 14.98 24.62
N PRO A 1030 14.61 14.09 23.75
CA PRO A 1030 14.45 12.63 23.87
C PRO A 1030 15.02 12.04 25.16
N PHE A 1031 14.26 11.15 25.83
CA PHE A 1031 14.66 10.54 27.12
C PHE A 1031 15.97 9.74 27.01
N GLU A 1032 16.16 9.03 25.91
CA GLU A 1032 17.39 8.27 25.64
C GLU A 1032 18.62 9.17 25.51
N TYR A 1033 18.49 10.29 24.80
CA TYR A 1033 19.58 11.26 24.65
C TYR A 1033 19.87 12.02 25.95
N GLN A 1034 18.85 12.35 26.75
CA GLN A 1034 19.06 12.83 28.11
C GLN A 1034 19.87 11.83 28.94
N ARG A 1035 19.55 10.53 28.87
CA ARG A 1035 20.27 9.48 29.59
C ARG A 1035 21.72 9.36 29.11
N ALA A 1036 21.95 9.43 27.80
CA ALA A 1036 23.29 9.42 27.21
C ALA A 1036 24.13 10.62 27.69
N LEU A 1037 23.59 11.85 27.65
CA LEU A 1037 24.27 13.05 28.13
C LEU A 1037 24.57 12.99 29.64
N LYS A 1038 23.63 12.51 30.46
CA LYS A 1038 23.83 12.27 31.90
C LYS A 1038 24.98 11.26 32.13
N GLN A 1039 25.05 10.18 31.34
CA GLN A 1039 26.15 9.20 31.41
C GLN A 1039 27.50 9.75 30.91
N MET A 1040 27.51 10.61 29.88
CA MET A 1040 28.72 11.26 29.37
C MET A 1040 29.31 12.25 30.39
N ALA A 1041 28.47 13.08 31.01
CA ALA A 1041 28.88 13.98 32.08
C ALA A 1041 29.46 13.22 33.28
N LEU A 1042 28.80 12.14 33.73
CA LEU A 1042 29.30 11.27 34.80
C LEU A 1042 30.66 10.64 34.46
N LYS A 1043 30.87 10.20 33.21
CA LYS A 1043 32.17 9.70 32.73
C LYS A 1043 33.25 10.79 32.71
N GLN A 1044 32.92 12.03 32.31
CA GLN A 1044 33.86 13.14 32.31
C GLN A 1044 34.25 13.60 33.72
N THR A 1045 33.34 13.51 34.70
CA THR A 1045 33.69 13.74 36.11
C THR A 1045 34.54 12.63 36.74
N ALA A 1046 34.61 11.45 36.12
CA ALA A 1046 35.44 10.34 36.58
C ALA A 1046 36.85 10.40 35.95
N ALA A 1047 37.68 11.30 36.47
CA ALA A 1047 39.06 11.47 36.01
C ALA A 1047 39.87 10.15 36.02
N PRO A 1048 40.74 9.90 35.03
CA PRO A 1048 41.52 8.66 34.98
C PRO A 1048 42.49 8.58 36.15
N LYS A 1049 42.54 7.42 36.82
CA LYS A 1049 43.64 7.10 37.73
C LYS A 1049 44.93 7.07 36.92
N GLN A 1050 45.95 7.78 37.37
CA GLN A 1050 47.30 7.62 36.84
C GLN A 1050 47.79 6.20 37.17
N GLU A 1051 47.90 5.35 36.16
CA GLU A 1051 48.74 4.16 36.28
C GLU A 1051 50.19 4.63 36.34
N THR A 1052 50.79 4.53 37.52
CA THR A 1052 52.20 4.83 37.71
C THR A 1052 53.01 3.77 36.96
N ASN A 1053 53.70 4.18 35.88
CA ASN A 1053 54.58 3.29 35.13
C ASN A 1053 55.64 2.66 36.05
N GLY A 1054 55.39 1.43 36.47
CA GLY A 1054 56.42 0.56 37.03
C GLY A 1054 57.51 0.34 35.99
N LYS A 1055 58.78 0.34 36.42
CA LYS A 1055 59.89 0.08 35.51
C LYS A 1055 59.77 -1.33 34.93
N VAL A 1056 60.16 -1.46 33.67
CA VAL A 1056 60.58 -2.75 33.12
C VAL A 1056 61.93 -3.09 33.75
N ASP A 1057 62.02 -4.24 34.38
CA ASP A 1057 63.26 -4.95 34.67
C ASP A 1057 63.24 -6.28 33.91
N GLU A 1058 64.39 -6.72 33.43
CA GLU A 1058 64.51 -7.90 32.54
C GLU A 1058 64.82 -9.19 33.32
N ASN A 1059 64.41 -10.32 32.73
CA ASN A 1059 64.68 -11.72 33.13
C ASN A 1059 63.76 -12.33 34.22
N GLY A 1060 63.52 -13.65 34.09
CA GLY A 1060 62.91 -14.49 35.13
C GLY A 1060 61.63 -15.22 34.69
N VAL A 1061 61.78 -16.46 34.23
CA VAL A 1061 60.65 -17.39 34.05
C VAL A 1061 60.03 -17.71 35.41
N VAL A 1062 58.70 -17.68 35.53
CA VAL A 1062 57.96 -18.24 36.67
C VAL A 1062 56.80 -19.11 36.17
N ASP A 1063 56.50 -20.12 36.98
CA ASP A 1063 55.70 -21.32 36.77
C ASP A 1063 54.22 -21.15 36.33
N ILE A 1064 53.59 -22.27 35.96
CA ILE A 1064 52.26 -22.32 35.36
C ILE A 1064 51.14 -22.81 36.31
N GLU A 1065 51.46 -23.16 37.56
CA GLU A 1065 50.54 -23.91 38.45
C GLU A 1065 49.76 -23.10 39.52
N GLU A 1066 49.98 -21.79 39.69
CA GLU A 1066 49.20 -20.96 40.65
C GLU A 1066 48.02 -20.17 40.02
N ALA A 1067 47.38 -20.75 38.98
CA ALA A 1067 46.26 -20.11 38.26
C ALA A 1067 44.89 -20.82 38.45
N VAL A 1068 44.71 -21.64 39.49
CA VAL A 1068 43.43 -22.31 39.78
C VAL A 1068 42.42 -21.29 40.32
N ARG A 1069 41.59 -20.73 39.42
CA ARG A 1069 40.35 -20.05 39.83
C ARG A 1069 39.38 -21.06 40.43
N ASP A 1070 38.81 -20.71 41.57
CA ASP A 1070 37.84 -21.54 42.31
C ASP A 1070 36.49 -21.59 41.58
N ILE A 1071 36.31 -22.61 40.74
CA ILE A 1071 35.12 -22.83 39.91
C ILE A 1071 33.86 -23.06 40.77
N GLU A 1072 33.97 -23.58 42.01
CA GLU A 1072 32.80 -23.72 42.89
C GLU A 1072 32.26 -22.38 43.35
N LYS A 1073 33.16 -21.42 43.61
CA LYS A 1073 32.80 -20.08 44.08
C LYS A 1073 32.06 -19.29 42.99
N ASP A 1074 32.50 -19.42 41.75
CA ASP A 1074 31.82 -18.80 40.60
C ASP A 1074 30.47 -19.50 40.30
N LYS A 1075 30.37 -20.83 40.44
CA LYS A 1075 29.07 -21.53 40.39
C LYS A 1075 28.08 -21.02 41.45
N LYS A 1076 28.49 -20.94 42.71
CA LYS A 1076 27.65 -20.45 43.82
C LYS A 1076 27.23 -18.99 43.65
N ASN A 1077 28.00 -18.17 42.91
CA ASN A 1077 27.60 -16.82 42.54
C ASN A 1077 26.58 -16.81 41.39
N LEU A 1078 26.75 -17.65 40.37
CA LEU A 1078 25.79 -17.82 39.27
C LEU A 1078 24.42 -18.33 39.76
N GLU A 1079 24.39 -19.34 40.63
CA GLU A 1079 23.15 -19.88 41.21
C GLU A 1079 22.39 -18.80 42.01
N LYS A 1080 23.11 -17.96 42.78
CA LYS A 1080 22.54 -16.82 43.51
C LYS A 1080 22.02 -15.66 42.64
N ILE A 1081 22.41 -15.60 41.36
CA ILE A 1081 21.90 -14.62 40.40
C ILE A 1081 20.63 -15.14 39.72
N ILE A 1082 20.61 -16.44 39.39
CA ILE A 1082 19.46 -17.11 38.77
C ILE A 1082 18.25 -17.09 39.72
N ASP A 1083 18.45 -17.35 41.01
CA ASP A 1083 17.37 -17.38 42.02
C ASP A 1083 16.78 -16.00 42.37
N LYS A 1084 17.36 -14.90 41.84
CA LYS A 1084 16.83 -13.53 41.97
C LYS A 1084 16.04 -13.03 40.75
N THR A 1085 15.90 -13.85 39.72
CA THR A 1085 15.32 -13.44 38.43
C THR A 1085 14.20 -14.38 37.99
N ARG A 1086 13.30 -14.70 38.93
CA ARG A 1086 12.21 -15.67 38.74
C ARG A 1086 10.93 -15.25 39.47
#